data_AF-A0AAI9FWV4-F1
#
_entry.id   AF-A0AAI9FWV4-F1
#
_cell.length_a   1.000
_cell.length_b   1.000
_cell.length_c   1.000
_cell.angle_alpha   90.00
_cell.angle_beta   90.00
_cell.angle_gamma   90.00
#
_symmetry.space_group_name_H-M   'P 1'
#
loop_
_entity.id
_entity.type
_entity.pdbx_description
1 polymer ?
#
loop_
_entity_poly.entity_id
_entity_poly.type
_entity_poly.pdbx_seq_one_letter_code
_entity_poly.pdbx_strand_id
1 'polypeptide(L)'
;MSEAAPAPIIGLNIRSEASGRSARLGLLPRGARITVKNRKDKWAQIDRILEGEIAPVRPGEAVDPAAKQGWIFMPELDPGPKQPVQLDKVVIPEKPIAIGAGALLGHVGEYQQYVDAQPLPKRGIRPLMHLEVFAGSELPVFLAKSRRYASLLPPGTGSLFVIEKGARLKKAADPDGVMEPEPGLIQLKDSGLGAWTLVQRSELKVFDRKALGTYSASSKSYANAKDGQFTGVFVGPADTQRTQSEKEARKHNYQRREMRMPLGEPFWILRKDLQQCSAGGMKWWKKHPLRADGPDGEAVGLVRVMSRAELERLPAPKRALDSDGKAWWEVAACGEKPGSFVLGWACEAGHAKVGWQSPWAWPGFETVEEGGIQPVDMMAATLVKLGMMQPHEVTDHRMRADKVERSALIQKLHALLDTDGNGHISKPELQAASKQPLLAQALSRMIVRYESEWGGEDAKWNELDPLMLDGAVEWSAEKLRIKNLRWWKDVAPNVKGFPGAPEVFHLHPIGLLNNFYSAVATANANAAPSKDDSYNGEREKSGAQWYKRFKQSKNVADLKEPFQSNITRFLAALDEAGVTVNINTTLRPPQRSYLMYYAREIVNGTDPATVPAFEPQNGDAAVNIDWQHLDANGKPDLKAAKQGAKAMDSAYGAAGAIGKPYRSNHNGGEAIDMRLSPAWGIGKTVKKADGTSVTIGSKRDIIDVGASYDVLHWNYDGKPKKVDDPHWSKTGN
;
A
#
# COMPACT_ATOMS: atom_id res chain seq x y z
N MET A 1 -20.16 -18.17 -36.54
CA MET A 1 -19.23 -17.47 -35.64
C MET A 1 -19.09 -16.06 -36.18
N SER A 2 -19.57 -15.04 -35.47
CA SER A 2 -19.36 -13.65 -35.88
C SER A 2 -17.91 -13.28 -35.63
N GLU A 3 -17.19 -12.88 -36.67
CA GLU A 3 -15.84 -12.33 -36.55
C GLU A 3 -15.88 -11.13 -35.58
N ALA A 4 -15.17 -11.23 -34.47
CA ALA A 4 -15.02 -10.11 -33.55
C ALA A 4 -14.29 -8.98 -34.28
N ALA A 5 -14.79 -7.75 -34.17
CA ALA A 5 -14.15 -6.59 -34.77
C ALA A 5 -12.68 -6.48 -34.28
N PRO A 6 -11.72 -6.16 -35.16
CA PRO A 6 -10.32 -6.08 -34.78
C PRO A 6 -10.10 -5.02 -33.69
N ALA A 7 -9.21 -5.33 -32.76
CA ALA A 7 -8.87 -4.44 -31.66
C ALA A 7 -8.36 -3.07 -32.17
N PRO A 8 -8.71 -1.95 -31.51
CA PRO A 8 -8.28 -0.62 -31.93
C PRO A 8 -6.76 -0.49 -31.85
N ILE A 9 -6.14 -0.04 -32.94
CA ILE A 9 -4.70 0.25 -33.00
C ILE A 9 -4.45 1.57 -32.29
N ILE A 10 -3.65 1.55 -31.21
CA ILE A 10 -3.23 2.74 -30.49
C ILE A 10 -1.87 3.18 -31.03
N GLY A 11 -1.76 4.44 -31.42
CA GLY A 11 -0.54 4.97 -32.02
C GLY A 11 -0.57 6.48 -32.21
N LEU A 12 0.51 7.00 -32.77
CA LEU A 12 0.74 8.42 -32.99
C LEU A 12 0.31 8.83 -34.41
N ASN A 13 -0.39 9.96 -34.54
CA ASN A 13 -0.84 10.40 -35.86
C ASN A 13 0.33 10.90 -36.71
N ILE A 14 0.46 10.34 -37.92
CA ILE A 14 1.35 10.86 -38.96
C ILE A 14 0.58 11.90 -39.75
N ARG A 15 1.15 13.10 -39.88
CA ARG A 15 0.49 14.30 -40.42
C ARG A 15 1.16 14.78 -41.70
N SER A 16 0.40 15.43 -42.56
CA SER A 16 0.93 16.02 -43.80
C SER A 16 1.88 17.19 -43.55
N GLU A 17 1.74 17.90 -42.43
CA GLU A 17 2.53 19.07 -42.06
C GLU A 17 2.85 19.06 -40.56
N ALA A 18 3.77 19.93 -40.14
CA ALA A 18 4.16 20.16 -38.75
C ALA A 18 3.05 20.85 -37.92
N SER A 19 1.83 20.30 -37.91
CA SER A 19 0.64 20.89 -37.29
C SER A 19 -0.39 19.84 -36.94
N GLY A 20 -0.96 19.93 -35.73
CA GLY A 20 -2.06 19.05 -35.31
C GLY A 20 -3.36 19.23 -36.09
N ARG A 21 -3.45 20.32 -36.87
CA ARG A 21 -4.61 20.63 -37.73
C ARG A 21 -4.51 20.05 -39.13
N SER A 22 -3.34 19.57 -39.55
CA SER A 22 -3.15 19.06 -40.92
C SER A 22 -3.73 17.65 -41.09
N ALA A 23 -3.89 17.22 -42.34
CA ALA A 23 -4.44 15.91 -42.68
C ALA A 23 -3.64 14.77 -42.03
N ARG A 24 -4.35 13.72 -41.59
CA ARG A 24 -3.74 12.48 -41.09
C ARG A 24 -3.44 11.60 -42.30
N LEU A 25 -2.18 11.21 -42.45
CA LEU A 25 -1.70 10.33 -43.51
C LEU A 25 -1.68 8.86 -43.07
N GLY A 26 -1.54 8.63 -41.77
CA GLY A 26 -1.49 7.30 -41.19
C GLY A 26 -1.34 7.37 -39.67
N LEU A 27 -1.22 6.20 -39.06
CA LEU A 27 -0.99 6.02 -37.64
C LEU A 27 0.30 5.22 -37.47
N LEU A 28 1.22 5.74 -36.66
CA LEU A 28 2.42 5.03 -36.23
C LEU A 28 2.09 4.25 -34.96
N PRO A 29 1.95 2.90 -34.99
CA PRO A 29 1.50 2.13 -33.85
C PRO A 29 2.45 2.23 -32.64
N ARG A 30 1.90 2.11 -31.43
CA ARG A 30 2.69 2.09 -30.20
C ARG A 30 3.70 0.95 -30.23
N GLY A 31 4.96 1.26 -29.93
CA GLY A 31 6.08 0.32 -30.01
C GLY A 31 6.90 0.42 -31.30
N ALA A 32 6.41 1.13 -32.33
CA ALA A 32 7.21 1.40 -33.52
C ALA A 32 8.43 2.26 -33.20
N ARG A 33 9.54 1.99 -33.87
CA ARG A 33 10.80 2.75 -33.74
C ARG A 33 11.12 3.43 -35.05
N ILE A 34 11.54 4.69 -34.99
CA ILE A 34 11.85 5.50 -36.16
C ILE A 34 13.12 6.33 -35.95
N THR A 35 13.76 6.73 -37.03
CA THR A 35 14.61 7.92 -37.05
C THR A 35 13.80 9.11 -37.56
N VAL A 36 14.18 10.31 -37.15
CA VAL A 36 13.51 11.55 -37.55
C VAL A 36 14.49 12.51 -38.22
N LYS A 37 14.00 13.26 -39.20
CA LYS A 37 14.69 14.36 -39.88
C LYS A 37 13.85 15.63 -39.83
N ASN A 38 14.40 16.76 -40.26
CA ASN A 38 13.71 18.04 -40.43
C ASN A 38 12.83 18.44 -39.23
N ARG A 39 13.47 18.89 -38.13
CA ARG A 39 12.75 19.28 -36.91
C ARG A 39 12.17 20.69 -37.02
N LYS A 40 10.92 20.87 -36.60
CA LYS A 40 10.24 22.17 -36.50
C LYS A 40 9.42 22.22 -35.21
N ASP A 41 9.90 22.99 -34.24
CA ASP A 41 9.31 23.09 -32.89
C ASP A 41 9.06 21.71 -32.26
N LYS A 42 7.81 21.34 -31.97
CA LYS A 42 7.43 20.05 -31.38
C LYS A 42 7.23 18.93 -32.40
N TRP A 43 7.54 19.16 -33.67
CA TRP A 43 7.32 18.22 -34.76
C TRP A 43 8.62 17.81 -35.46
N ALA A 44 8.64 16.60 -36.02
CA ALA A 44 9.71 16.15 -36.91
C ALA A 44 9.13 15.27 -38.02
N GLN A 45 9.84 15.16 -39.15
CA GLN A 45 9.47 14.21 -40.21
C GLN A 45 10.07 12.84 -39.93
N ILE A 46 9.33 11.79 -40.30
CA ILE A 46 9.88 10.43 -40.33
C ILE A 46 10.99 10.39 -41.39
N ASP A 47 12.16 9.94 -40.95
CA ASP A 47 13.30 9.67 -41.84
C ASP A 47 13.27 8.20 -42.29
N ARG A 48 13.26 7.29 -41.31
CA ARG A 48 13.18 5.84 -41.55
C ARG A 48 12.38 5.15 -40.44
N ILE A 49 11.65 4.11 -40.80
CA ILE A 49 11.03 3.18 -39.86
C ILE A 49 12.02 2.06 -39.58
N LEU A 50 12.39 1.88 -38.32
CA LEU A 50 13.30 0.85 -37.84
C LEU A 50 12.55 -0.42 -37.45
N GLU A 51 11.41 -0.27 -36.76
CA GLU A 51 10.54 -1.35 -36.30
C GLU A 51 9.07 -0.90 -36.36
N GLY A 52 8.15 -1.83 -36.67
CA GLY A 52 6.72 -1.56 -36.82
C GLY A 52 6.29 -1.17 -38.23
N GLU A 53 4.99 -1.20 -38.49
CA GLU A 53 4.38 -0.82 -39.78
C GLU A 53 3.38 0.31 -39.57
N ILE A 54 3.28 1.23 -40.54
CA ILE A 54 2.28 2.30 -40.48
C ILE A 54 0.89 1.67 -40.68
N ALA A 55 -0.03 1.98 -39.77
CA ALA A 55 -1.42 1.61 -39.89
C ALA A 55 -2.23 2.71 -40.62
N PRO A 56 -3.30 2.37 -41.34
CA PRO A 56 -4.17 3.35 -41.95
C PRO A 56 -4.93 4.16 -40.88
N VAL A 57 -5.40 5.35 -41.25
CA VAL A 57 -6.15 6.23 -40.33
C VAL A 57 -7.49 5.62 -39.95
N ARG A 58 -8.13 4.88 -40.87
CA ARG A 58 -9.37 4.13 -40.62
C ARG A 58 -9.24 2.66 -41.02
N PRO A 59 -9.91 1.74 -40.33
CA PRO A 59 -9.94 0.33 -40.71
C PRO A 59 -10.44 0.13 -42.15
N GLY A 60 -9.75 -0.70 -42.93
CA GLY A 60 -10.10 -1.01 -44.31
C GLY A 60 -9.61 0.00 -45.36
N GLU A 61 -9.03 1.13 -44.95
CA GLU A 61 -8.37 2.06 -45.87
C GLU A 61 -6.91 1.65 -46.16
N ALA A 62 -6.39 2.05 -47.32
CA ALA A 62 -4.96 1.96 -47.61
C ALA A 62 -4.17 3.04 -46.86
N VAL A 63 -2.93 2.74 -46.51
CA VAL A 63 -2.00 3.73 -45.93
C VAL A 63 -1.60 4.73 -47.02
N ASP A 64 -1.70 6.03 -46.71
CA ASP A 64 -1.22 7.06 -47.63
C ASP A 64 0.31 6.89 -47.82
N PRO A 65 0.81 6.75 -49.07
CA PRO A 65 2.23 6.59 -49.33
C PRO A 65 3.11 7.70 -48.72
N ALA A 66 2.58 8.92 -48.61
CA ALA A 66 3.27 10.06 -48.01
C ALA A 66 3.50 9.88 -46.50
N ALA A 67 2.76 8.99 -45.83
CA ALA A 67 2.92 8.71 -44.41
C ALA A 67 4.34 8.24 -44.05
N LYS A 68 5.07 7.60 -44.96
CA LYS A 68 6.46 7.16 -44.74
C LYS A 68 7.42 8.33 -44.46
N GLN A 69 7.06 9.55 -44.85
CA GLN A 69 7.86 10.78 -44.62
C GLN A 69 7.04 11.89 -43.95
N GLY A 70 5.88 11.53 -43.36
CA GLY A 70 5.00 12.49 -42.72
C GLY A 70 5.55 13.02 -41.40
N TRP A 71 4.87 14.03 -40.87
CA TRP A 71 5.22 14.72 -39.63
C TRP A 71 4.60 14.07 -38.42
N ILE A 72 5.35 14.00 -37.33
CA ILE A 72 4.96 13.40 -36.06
C ILE A 72 5.26 14.33 -34.89
N PHE A 73 4.47 14.22 -33.83
CA PHE A 73 4.58 15.05 -32.63
C PHE A 73 5.59 14.45 -31.64
N MET A 74 6.76 15.07 -31.52
CA MET A 74 7.87 14.55 -30.72
C MET A 74 7.58 14.40 -29.22
N PRO A 75 6.78 15.26 -28.55
CA PRO A 75 6.52 15.10 -27.11
C PRO A 75 5.77 13.83 -26.70
N GLU A 76 5.19 13.10 -27.66
CA GLU A 76 4.55 11.79 -27.43
C GLU A 76 5.49 10.62 -27.80
N LEU A 77 6.74 10.90 -28.19
CA LEU A 77 7.76 9.90 -28.39
C LEU A 77 8.69 9.81 -27.17
N ASP A 78 9.04 8.58 -26.82
CA ASP A 78 10.19 8.33 -25.96
C ASP A 78 11.48 8.45 -26.77
N PRO A 79 12.53 9.09 -26.24
CA PRO A 79 13.84 9.09 -26.88
C PRO A 79 14.33 7.64 -27.01
N GLY A 80 14.56 7.21 -28.25
CA GLY A 80 15.12 5.87 -28.51
C GLY A 80 16.53 5.72 -27.92
N PRO A 81 16.99 4.47 -27.71
CA PRO A 81 18.35 4.22 -27.27
C PRO A 81 19.34 4.90 -28.18
N LYS A 82 20.15 5.80 -27.63
CA LYS A 82 21.38 6.22 -28.29
C LYS A 82 22.33 5.05 -28.18
N GLN A 83 23.01 4.71 -29.28
CA GLN A 83 24.11 3.77 -29.18
C GLN A 83 25.13 4.36 -28.18
N PRO A 84 25.61 3.56 -27.22
CA PRO A 84 26.62 4.01 -26.28
C PRO A 84 27.87 4.45 -27.07
N VAL A 85 28.47 5.57 -26.65
CA VAL A 85 29.66 6.13 -27.31
C VAL A 85 30.86 5.18 -27.18
N GLN A 86 30.89 4.40 -26.10
CA GLN A 86 31.89 3.37 -25.81
C GLN A 86 31.19 2.19 -25.13
N LEU A 87 31.61 0.98 -25.47
CA LEU A 87 31.25 -0.27 -24.80
C LEU A 87 32.39 -0.71 -23.88
N ASP A 88 32.13 -1.68 -23.00
CA ASP A 88 33.14 -2.36 -22.18
C ASP A 88 33.99 -1.43 -21.30
N LYS A 89 33.37 -0.38 -20.77
CA LYS A 89 34.04 0.62 -19.92
C LYS A 89 33.19 1.04 -18.74
N VAL A 90 33.83 1.08 -17.58
CA VAL A 90 33.29 1.70 -16.38
C VAL A 90 33.37 3.23 -16.51
N VAL A 91 32.22 3.89 -16.36
CA VAL A 91 32.13 5.36 -16.39
C VAL A 91 31.69 5.84 -15.02
N ILE A 92 32.57 6.57 -14.34
CA ILE A 92 32.29 7.21 -13.05
C ILE A 92 32.09 8.69 -13.31
N PRO A 93 30.86 9.23 -13.16
CA PRO A 93 30.63 10.66 -13.30
C PRO A 93 31.46 11.45 -12.29
N GLU A 94 32.15 12.51 -12.74
CA GLU A 94 32.91 13.41 -11.85
C GLU A 94 32.04 14.01 -10.74
N LYS A 95 30.75 14.19 -11.03
CA LYS A 95 29.73 14.65 -10.08
C LYS A 95 28.60 13.62 -10.03
N PRO A 96 28.12 13.24 -8.84
CA PRO A 96 26.94 12.41 -8.70
C PRO A 96 25.77 12.97 -9.51
N ILE A 97 25.17 12.12 -10.34
CA ILE A 97 24.03 12.49 -11.18
C ILE A 97 22.76 12.24 -10.37
N ALA A 98 21.98 13.29 -10.12
CA ALA A 98 20.68 13.15 -9.48
C ALA A 98 19.70 12.43 -10.42
N ILE A 99 19.19 11.28 -9.99
CA ILE A 99 18.26 10.45 -10.75
C ILE A 99 16.84 10.70 -10.25
N GLY A 100 15.94 11.11 -11.14
CA GLY A 100 14.51 11.25 -10.84
C GLY A 100 13.76 9.93 -10.97
N ALA A 101 12.63 9.79 -10.28
CA ALA A 101 11.72 8.65 -10.50
C ALA A 101 11.24 8.62 -11.96
N GLY A 102 11.35 7.45 -12.60
CA GLY A 102 11.03 7.28 -14.02
C GLY A 102 12.10 7.79 -14.99
N ALA A 103 13.24 8.29 -14.50
CA ALA A 103 14.35 8.65 -15.37
C ALA A 103 14.95 7.41 -16.03
N LEU A 104 15.22 7.50 -17.33
CA LEU A 104 15.96 6.48 -18.06
C LEU A 104 17.43 6.48 -17.60
N LEU A 105 17.85 5.39 -16.96
CA LEU A 105 19.23 5.19 -16.49
C LEU A 105 20.14 4.55 -17.53
N GLY A 106 19.56 3.70 -18.37
CA GLY A 106 20.27 2.93 -19.34
C GLY A 106 19.33 1.94 -20.01
N HIS A 107 19.84 1.30 -21.06
CA HIS A 107 19.13 0.21 -21.72
C HIS A 107 19.69 -1.10 -21.21
N VAL A 108 18.82 -2.10 -21.10
CA VAL A 108 19.21 -3.44 -20.70
C VAL A 108 20.19 -3.99 -21.76
N GLY A 109 21.37 -4.39 -21.30
CA GLY A 109 22.41 -4.98 -22.16
C GLY A 109 22.03 -6.39 -22.61
N GLU A 110 22.87 -6.95 -23.49
CA GLU A 110 22.75 -8.35 -23.90
C GLU A 110 23.31 -9.27 -22.81
N TYR A 111 22.52 -10.25 -22.40
CA TYR A 111 22.97 -11.33 -21.53
C TYR A 111 23.35 -12.56 -22.34
N GLN A 112 24.52 -13.09 -22.06
CA GLN A 112 25.08 -14.25 -22.74
C GLN A 112 25.19 -15.42 -21.76
N GLN A 113 24.51 -16.53 -22.06
CA GLN A 113 24.70 -17.80 -21.38
C GLN A 113 25.89 -18.55 -21.96
N TYR A 114 26.40 -19.52 -21.19
CA TYR A 114 27.39 -20.48 -21.67
C TYR A 114 26.97 -21.17 -22.98
N VAL A 115 25.70 -21.60 -23.10
CA VAL A 115 25.19 -22.24 -24.32
C VAL A 115 25.25 -21.32 -25.54
N ASP A 116 25.31 -20.01 -25.32
CA ASP A 116 25.39 -19.03 -26.39
C ASP A 116 26.85 -18.80 -26.85
N ALA A 117 27.86 -19.35 -26.16
CA ALA A 117 29.25 -19.33 -26.62
C ALA A 117 29.48 -20.24 -27.85
N GLN A 118 28.53 -21.13 -28.14
CA GLN A 118 28.52 -21.95 -29.36
C GLN A 118 28.25 -21.08 -30.59
N PRO A 119 28.99 -21.26 -31.71
CA PRO A 119 28.76 -20.49 -32.93
C PRO A 119 27.37 -20.80 -33.52
N LEU A 120 26.51 -19.79 -33.62
CA LEU A 120 25.18 -19.92 -34.25
C LEU A 120 25.06 -18.96 -35.46
N PRO A 121 24.40 -19.37 -36.57
CA PRO A 121 24.26 -18.54 -37.78
C PRO A 121 23.50 -17.21 -37.57
N LYS A 122 22.59 -17.18 -36.60
CA LYS A 122 21.86 -15.99 -36.14
C LYS A 122 21.64 -16.11 -34.64
N ARG A 123 22.02 -15.07 -33.90
CA ARG A 123 21.81 -14.98 -32.44
C ARG A 123 20.79 -13.89 -32.15
N GLY A 124 19.81 -14.20 -31.30
CA GLY A 124 18.86 -13.22 -30.80
C GLY A 124 19.45 -12.41 -29.64
N ILE A 125 18.98 -11.18 -29.44
CA ILE A 125 19.34 -10.37 -28.26
C ILE A 125 18.51 -10.86 -27.07
N ARG A 126 19.17 -11.17 -25.94
CA ARG A 126 18.50 -11.48 -24.68
C ARG A 126 18.71 -10.34 -23.68
N PRO A 127 17.75 -9.41 -23.55
CA PRO A 127 17.86 -8.35 -22.55
C PRO A 127 17.62 -8.92 -21.14
N LEU A 128 18.62 -8.83 -20.25
CA LEU A 128 18.49 -9.16 -18.83
C LEU A 128 19.09 -8.07 -17.95
N MET A 129 18.38 -7.70 -16.88
CA MET A 129 18.89 -6.80 -15.85
C MET A 129 19.35 -7.63 -14.65
N HIS A 130 20.62 -7.48 -14.25
CA HIS A 130 21.10 -7.91 -12.94
C HIS A 130 21.03 -6.70 -11.98
N LEU A 131 20.36 -6.84 -10.83
CA LEU A 131 20.36 -5.85 -9.75
C LEU A 131 20.92 -6.46 -8.46
N GLU A 132 22.04 -5.92 -7.99
CA GLU A 132 22.55 -6.19 -6.65
C GLU A 132 22.32 -4.99 -5.72
N VAL A 133 21.96 -5.27 -4.47
CA VAL A 133 21.92 -4.27 -3.40
C VAL A 133 22.82 -4.77 -2.30
N PHE A 134 23.89 -4.03 -2.02
CA PHE A 134 24.90 -4.47 -1.07
C PHE A 134 25.40 -3.34 -0.19
N ALA A 135 26.05 -3.72 0.91
CA ALA A 135 26.78 -2.83 1.80
C ALA A 135 28.12 -3.45 2.21
N GLY A 136 29.10 -2.60 2.49
CA GLY A 136 30.41 -3.04 2.95
C GLY A 136 30.41 -3.57 4.40
N SER A 137 31.62 -3.83 4.91
CA SER A 137 31.86 -4.38 6.26
C SER A 137 31.31 -3.53 7.42
N GLU A 138 30.94 -2.28 7.17
CA GLU A 138 30.35 -1.38 8.16
C GLU A 138 28.88 -1.69 8.49
N LEU A 139 28.20 -2.52 7.69
CA LEU A 139 26.77 -2.77 7.86
C LEU A 139 26.40 -3.30 9.26
N PRO A 140 27.10 -4.29 9.86
CA PRO A 140 26.77 -4.77 11.21
C PRO A 140 26.84 -3.66 12.27
N VAL A 141 27.84 -2.77 12.16
CA VAL A 141 27.99 -1.61 13.06
C VAL A 141 26.83 -0.63 12.86
N PHE A 142 26.46 -0.38 11.61
CA PHE A 142 25.29 0.44 11.28
C PHE A 142 23.99 -0.15 11.85
N LEU A 143 23.74 -1.46 11.67
CA LEU A 143 22.56 -2.14 12.20
C LEU A 143 22.49 -2.04 13.74
N ALA A 144 23.63 -2.23 14.42
CA ALA A 144 23.70 -2.09 15.87
C ALA A 144 23.36 -0.65 16.33
N LYS A 145 23.92 0.36 15.66
CA LYS A 145 23.59 1.78 15.92
C LYS A 145 22.12 2.09 15.65
N SER A 146 21.58 1.60 14.54
CA SER A 146 20.17 1.77 14.16
C SER A 146 19.23 1.16 15.19
N ARG A 147 19.53 -0.06 15.67
CA ARG A 147 18.75 -0.74 16.72
C ARG A 147 18.80 -0.01 18.05
N ARG A 148 19.97 0.49 18.44
CA ARG A 148 20.12 1.34 19.63
C ARG A 148 19.33 2.63 19.49
N TYR A 149 19.33 3.25 18.32
CA TYR A 149 18.50 4.43 18.06
C TYR A 149 17.01 4.09 18.20
N ALA A 150 16.56 2.97 17.63
CA ALA A 150 15.18 2.52 17.72
C ALA A 150 14.72 2.27 19.17
N SER A 151 15.59 1.74 20.03
CA SER A 151 15.25 1.51 21.45
C SER A 151 15.14 2.79 22.28
N LEU A 152 15.64 3.92 21.77
CA LEU A 152 15.55 5.23 22.42
C LEU A 152 14.32 6.03 21.96
N LEU A 153 13.55 5.54 20.99
CA LEU A 153 12.37 6.22 20.50
C LEU A 153 11.21 6.15 21.53
N PRO A 154 10.37 7.20 21.63
CA PRO A 154 9.19 7.16 22.49
C PRO A 154 8.25 5.98 22.19
N PRO A 155 7.51 5.46 23.19
CA PRO A 155 6.46 4.47 22.95
C PRO A 155 5.46 4.96 21.90
N GLY A 156 5.02 4.05 21.02
CA GLY A 156 4.03 4.37 19.98
C GLY A 156 4.58 4.93 18.67
N THR A 157 5.90 5.16 18.53
CA THR A 157 6.52 5.59 17.26
C THR A 157 6.75 4.45 16.26
N GLY A 158 6.40 3.22 16.63
CA GLY A 158 6.55 2.04 15.76
C GLY A 158 5.51 2.02 14.65
N SER A 159 5.93 1.67 13.44
CA SER A 159 5.06 1.57 12.25
C SER A 159 4.92 0.15 11.70
N LEU A 160 5.69 -0.79 12.26
CA LEU A 160 5.69 -2.20 11.87
C LEU A 160 5.18 -3.02 13.04
N PHE A 161 4.12 -3.80 12.83
CA PHE A 161 3.63 -4.75 13.81
C PHE A 161 4.42 -6.04 13.68
N VAL A 162 5.12 -6.41 14.75
CA VAL A 162 6.09 -7.50 14.77
C VAL A 162 5.61 -8.59 15.71
N ILE A 163 5.69 -9.82 15.25
CA ILE A 163 5.48 -11.04 16.04
C ILE A 163 6.80 -11.79 15.99
N GLU A 164 7.52 -11.82 17.11
CA GLU A 164 8.86 -12.41 17.14
C GLU A 164 8.82 -13.94 17.23
N LYS A 165 9.95 -14.57 16.92
CA LYS A 165 10.10 -16.02 17.09
C LYS A 165 9.80 -16.46 18.52
N GLY A 166 8.97 -17.48 18.65
CA GLY A 166 8.48 -18.03 19.91
C GLY A 166 7.33 -17.24 20.55
N ALA A 167 6.78 -16.22 19.89
CA ALA A 167 5.49 -15.64 20.29
C ALA A 167 4.37 -16.68 20.16
N ARG A 168 3.38 -16.67 21.05
CA ARG A 168 2.23 -17.57 21.02
C ARG A 168 0.98 -16.79 20.70
N LEU A 169 0.49 -16.90 19.47
CA LEU A 169 -0.75 -16.24 19.05
C LEU A 169 -1.91 -16.73 19.92
N LYS A 170 -2.83 -15.85 20.31
CA LYS A 170 -3.96 -16.24 21.15
C LYS A 170 -5.03 -16.97 20.34
N LYS A 171 -5.76 -17.86 21.00
CA LYS A 171 -7.03 -18.42 20.51
C LYS A 171 -8.19 -17.71 21.21
N ALA A 172 -9.35 -17.69 20.56
CA ALA A 172 -10.57 -17.29 21.25
C ALA A 172 -10.87 -18.31 22.36
N ALA A 173 -11.24 -17.82 23.54
CA ALA A 173 -11.65 -18.68 24.64
C ALA A 173 -12.90 -19.51 24.27
N ASP A 174 -13.01 -20.71 24.83
CA ASP A 174 -14.20 -21.53 24.70
C ASP A 174 -15.43 -20.81 25.31
N PRO A 175 -16.64 -21.05 24.76
CA PRO A 175 -17.86 -20.47 25.32
C PRO A 175 -18.11 -20.98 26.74
N ASP A 176 -18.66 -20.11 27.58
CA ASP A 176 -19.14 -20.48 28.92
C ASP A 176 -20.36 -21.41 28.85
N GLY A 177 -21.07 -21.41 27.71
CA GLY A 177 -22.12 -22.38 27.43
C GLY A 177 -22.82 -22.12 26.09
N VAL A 178 -23.89 -22.88 25.90
CA VAL A 178 -24.82 -22.77 24.76
C VAL A 178 -26.21 -22.50 25.32
N MET A 179 -26.96 -21.62 24.65
CA MET A 179 -28.34 -21.31 25.00
C MET A 179 -29.25 -21.39 23.77
N GLU A 180 -30.54 -21.65 24.00
CA GLU A 180 -31.57 -21.57 22.96
C GLU A 180 -31.74 -20.13 22.45
N PRO A 181 -32.32 -19.94 21.25
CA PRO A 181 -32.62 -18.62 20.74
C PRO A 181 -33.43 -17.77 21.73
N GLU A 182 -32.91 -16.58 22.07
CA GLU A 182 -33.52 -15.69 23.05
C GLU A 182 -34.08 -14.44 22.35
N PRO A 183 -35.42 -14.30 22.24
CA PRO A 183 -36.05 -13.16 21.57
C PRO A 183 -35.88 -11.84 22.34
N GLY A 184 -35.47 -11.90 23.61
CA GLY A 184 -35.24 -10.74 24.47
C GLY A 184 -33.87 -10.07 24.33
N LEU A 185 -32.99 -10.48 23.42
CA LEU A 185 -31.63 -9.92 23.34
C LEU A 185 -31.59 -8.52 22.71
N ILE A 186 -30.85 -7.61 23.34
CA ILE A 186 -30.50 -6.31 22.79
C ILE A 186 -28.99 -6.25 22.56
N GLN A 187 -28.60 -5.79 21.37
CA GLN A 187 -27.20 -5.51 21.07
C GLN A 187 -26.78 -4.19 21.74
N LEU A 188 -25.71 -4.23 22.52
CA LEU A 188 -25.10 -3.04 23.09
C LEU A 188 -24.16 -2.37 22.06
N LYS A 189 -23.82 -1.11 22.29
CA LYS A 189 -22.94 -0.37 21.39
C LYS A 189 -21.56 -1.03 21.33
N ASP A 190 -21.12 -1.42 20.14
CA ASP A 190 -19.79 -1.94 19.87
C ASP A 190 -19.15 -1.30 18.63
N SER A 191 -17.91 -1.67 18.32
CA SER A 191 -17.13 -1.11 17.21
C SER A 191 -17.55 -1.60 15.83
N GLY A 192 -18.43 -2.60 15.74
CA GLY A 192 -18.74 -3.30 14.50
C GLY A 192 -17.68 -4.32 14.05
N LEU A 193 -16.54 -4.41 14.75
CA LEU A 193 -15.44 -5.30 14.42
C LEU A 193 -15.57 -6.65 15.16
N GLY A 194 -15.09 -7.71 14.51
CA GLY A 194 -14.98 -9.03 15.10
C GLY A 194 -16.23 -9.89 14.95
N ALA A 195 -16.04 -11.18 15.23
CA ALA A 195 -17.11 -12.18 15.19
C ALA A 195 -18.06 -12.10 16.39
N TRP A 196 -17.72 -11.32 17.41
CA TRP A 196 -18.47 -11.22 18.66
C TRP A 196 -19.16 -9.88 18.81
N THR A 197 -20.23 -9.89 19.59
CA THR A 197 -20.97 -8.68 19.96
C THR A 197 -21.48 -8.82 21.39
N LEU A 198 -21.50 -7.71 22.11
CA LEU A 198 -21.98 -7.66 23.47
C LEU A 198 -23.49 -7.47 23.45
N VAL A 199 -24.21 -8.38 24.11
CA VAL A 199 -25.66 -8.35 24.23
C VAL A 199 -26.08 -8.33 25.69
N GLN A 200 -27.30 -7.92 25.93
CA GLN A 200 -27.96 -8.05 27.23
C GLN A 200 -29.36 -8.59 27.03
N ARG A 201 -29.88 -9.37 27.98
CA ARG A 201 -31.30 -9.74 27.94
C ARG A 201 -32.13 -8.49 28.23
N SER A 202 -33.38 -8.52 27.79
CA SER A 202 -34.33 -7.46 28.05
C SER A 202 -35.72 -8.02 28.29
N GLU A 203 -36.50 -7.29 29.05
CA GLU A 203 -37.90 -7.57 29.33
C GLU A 203 -38.77 -6.38 28.92
N LEU A 204 -40.01 -6.65 28.51
CA LEU A 204 -40.99 -5.62 28.21
C LEU A 204 -41.76 -5.29 29.49
N LYS A 205 -41.71 -4.03 29.91
CA LYS A 205 -42.41 -3.50 31.08
C LYS A 205 -43.25 -2.30 30.70
N VAL A 206 -44.48 -2.26 31.21
CA VAL A 206 -45.39 -1.13 30.99
C VAL A 206 -45.28 -0.16 32.15
N PHE A 207 -45.06 1.11 31.84
CA PHE A 207 -44.93 2.19 32.82
C PHE A 207 -45.97 3.28 32.57
N ASP A 208 -46.42 3.93 33.63
CA ASP A 208 -47.21 5.16 33.52
C ASP A 208 -46.36 6.28 32.92
N ARG A 209 -46.92 6.97 31.92
CA ARG A 209 -46.27 8.07 31.20
C ARG A 209 -45.86 9.20 32.16
N LYS A 210 -46.66 9.47 33.18
CA LYS A 210 -46.36 10.50 34.20
C LYS A 210 -45.11 10.17 35.02
N ALA A 211 -44.85 8.88 35.29
CA ALA A 211 -43.70 8.43 36.08
C ALA A 211 -42.37 8.49 35.30
N LEU A 212 -42.44 8.45 33.96
CA LEU A 212 -41.25 8.35 33.10
C LEU A 212 -40.47 9.67 32.93
N GLY A 213 -41.11 10.83 33.11
CA GLY A 213 -40.44 12.13 32.91
C GLY A 213 -40.27 12.52 31.44
N THR A 214 -39.25 13.31 31.10
CA THR A 214 -39.02 13.83 29.73
C THR A 214 -38.48 12.75 28.81
N TYR A 215 -38.99 12.69 27.58
CA TYR A 215 -38.52 11.77 26.54
C TYR A 215 -37.34 12.36 25.77
N SER A 216 -36.34 11.54 25.50
CA SER A 216 -35.21 11.85 24.64
C SER A 216 -35.29 11.03 23.35
N ALA A 217 -35.46 11.71 22.21
CA ALA A 217 -35.54 11.03 20.91
C ALA A 217 -34.19 10.43 20.49
N SER A 218 -33.06 11.02 20.91
CA SER A 218 -31.73 10.54 20.55
C SER A 218 -31.36 9.23 21.24
N SER A 219 -31.76 9.06 22.51
CA SER A 219 -31.53 7.83 23.29
C SER A 219 -32.73 6.89 23.31
N LYS A 220 -33.86 7.30 22.71
CA LYS A 220 -35.16 6.61 22.77
C LYS A 220 -35.56 6.21 24.20
N SER A 221 -35.17 6.99 25.19
CA SER A 221 -35.40 6.69 26.61
C SER A 221 -36.06 7.86 27.32
N TYR A 222 -36.56 7.60 28.52
CA TYR A 222 -37.18 8.60 29.37
C TYR A 222 -36.28 8.95 30.56
N ALA A 223 -36.37 10.18 31.06
CA ALA A 223 -35.49 10.71 32.11
C ALA A 223 -35.43 9.85 33.37
N ASN A 224 -36.54 9.21 33.76
CA ASN A 224 -36.63 8.36 34.95
C ASN A 224 -36.51 6.85 34.64
N ALA A 225 -36.25 6.49 33.38
CA ALA A 225 -36.03 5.13 32.92
C ALA A 225 -34.91 5.14 31.88
N LYS A 226 -33.72 5.64 32.27
CA LYS A 226 -32.61 5.92 31.36
C LYS A 226 -32.02 4.66 30.72
N ASP A 227 -32.07 3.55 31.44
CA ASP A 227 -31.54 2.26 31.01
C ASP A 227 -32.50 1.52 30.08
N GLY A 228 -33.78 1.92 30.05
CA GLY A 228 -34.81 1.34 29.20
C GLY A 228 -35.07 2.11 27.91
N GLN A 229 -35.40 1.39 26.85
CA GLN A 229 -35.77 1.97 25.56
C GLN A 229 -37.29 1.93 25.36
N PHE A 230 -37.87 3.05 24.95
CA PHE A 230 -39.28 3.10 24.55
C PHE A 230 -39.47 2.30 23.26
N THR A 231 -40.39 1.33 23.27
CA THR A 231 -40.62 0.45 22.10
C THR A 231 -41.40 1.12 20.99
N GLY A 232 -41.94 2.33 21.23
CA GLY A 232 -42.91 2.99 20.35
C GLY A 232 -44.36 2.58 20.64
N VAL A 233 -44.59 1.62 21.55
CA VAL A 233 -45.93 1.12 21.87
C VAL A 233 -46.56 1.92 23.01
N PHE A 234 -47.68 2.57 22.70
CA PHE A 234 -48.56 3.24 23.65
C PHE A 234 -49.59 2.24 24.16
N VAL A 235 -49.82 2.21 25.47
CA VAL A 235 -50.72 1.25 26.12
C VAL A 235 -51.87 2.00 26.80
N GLY A 236 -53.11 1.56 26.55
CA GLY A 236 -54.35 2.08 27.15
C GLY A 236 -54.56 1.55 28.57
N PRO A 237 -55.73 1.74 29.19
CA PRO A 237 -56.03 1.22 30.54
C PRO A 237 -55.90 -0.30 30.69
N ALA A 238 -56.25 -1.07 29.66
CA ALA A 238 -56.03 -2.52 29.62
C ALA A 238 -54.77 -2.86 28.82
N ASP A 239 -54.02 -3.89 29.22
CA ASP A 239 -52.77 -4.29 28.56
C ASP A 239 -52.95 -4.78 27.12
N THR A 240 -54.19 -5.15 26.76
CA THR A 240 -54.59 -5.52 25.40
C THR A 240 -54.79 -4.30 24.49
N GLN A 241 -54.93 -3.11 25.04
CA GLN A 241 -55.13 -1.87 24.29
C GLN A 241 -53.78 -1.26 23.91
N ARG A 242 -53.27 -1.60 22.72
CA ARG A 242 -51.92 -1.21 22.27
C ARG A 242 -51.97 -0.53 20.90
N THR A 243 -51.14 0.48 20.70
CA THR A 243 -50.96 1.12 19.39
C THR A 243 -49.55 1.68 19.25
N GLN A 244 -49.01 1.67 18.03
CA GLN A 244 -47.78 2.38 17.68
C GLN A 244 -48.06 3.78 17.09
N SER A 245 -49.33 4.09 16.81
CA SER A 245 -49.75 5.40 16.32
C SER A 245 -49.89 6.36 17.49
N GLU A 246 -49.00 7.35 17.56
CA GLU A 246 -49.11 8.42 18.56
C GLU A 246 -50.44 9.19 18.41
N LYS A 247 -50.94 9.33 17.17
CA LYS A 247 -52.22 9.99 16.90
C LYS A 247 -53.39 9.24 17.56
N GLU A 248 -53.45 7.91 17.39
CA GLU A 248 -54.49 7.09 18.02
C GLU A 248 -54.32 7.04 19.55
N ALA A 249 -53.08 6.95 20.03
CA ALA A 249 -52.79 7.02 21.46
C ALA A 249 -53.28 8.33 22.09
N ARG A 250 -53.12 9.46 21.40
CA ARG A 250 -53.64 10.76 21.85
C ARG A 250 -55.16 10.80 21.80
N LYS A 251 -55.78 10.33 20.71
CA LYS A 251 -57.25 10.26 20.54
C LYS A 251 -57.92 9.45 21.64
N HIS A 252 -57.32 8.32 22.02
CA HIS A 252 -57.84 7.41 23.04
C HIS A 252 -57.22 7.63 24.43
N ASN A 253 -56.46 8.71 24.62
CA ASN A 253 -55.85 9.10 25.89
C ASN A 253 -55.00 7.99 26.57
N TYR A 254 -54.13 7.31 25.81
CA TYR A 254 -53.26 6.25 26.33
C TYR A 254 -52.12 6.82 27.17
N GLN A 255 -52.22 6.60 28.48
CA GLN A 255 -51.31 7.14 29.49
C GLN A 255 -50.19 6.20 29.88
N ARG A 256 -50.05 5.01 29.27
CA ARG A 256 -48.97 4.06 29.58
C ARG A 256 -48.03 3.87 28.39
N ARG A 257 -46.79 3.47 28.65
CA ARG A 257 -45.73 3.24 27.66
C ARG A 257 -45.11 1.88 27.90
N GLU A 258 -44.97 1.09 26.86
CA GLU A 258 -44.14 -0.10 26.93
C GLU A 258 -42.67 0.29 26.75
N MET A 259 -41.87 -0.10 27.73
CA MET A 259 -40.43 0.09 27.78
C MET A 259 -39.76 -1.28 27.69
N ARG A 260 -38.71 -1.38 26.90
CA ARG A 260 -37.79 -2.51 26.92
C ARG A 260 -36.69 -2.22 27.93
N MET A 261 -36.70 -2.94 29.04
CA MET A 261 -35.78 -2.76 30.16
C MET A 261 -34.66 -3.81 30.09
N PRO A 262 -33.39 -3.45 30.35
CA PRO A 262 -32.30 -4.41 30.43
C PRO A 262 -32.48 -5.36 31.61
N LEU A 263 -32.10 -6.61 31.43
CA LEU A 263 -32.22 -7.69 32.41
C LEU A 263 -30.90 -8.46 32.51
N GLY A 264 -30.39 -8.60 33.74
CA GLY A 264 -29.15 -9.33 34.02
C GLY A 264 -27.88 -8.65 33.50
N GLU A 265 -26.74 -9.29 33.67
CA GLU A 265 -25.45 -8.78 33.19
C GLU A 265 -25.28 -8.96 31.68
N PRO A 266 -24.59 -8.03 30.98
CA PRO A 266 -24.22 -8.22 29.58
C PRO A 266 -23.29 -9.43 29.38
N PHE A 267 -23.41 -10.08 28.23
CA PHE A 267 -22.56 -11.19 27.82
C PHE A 267 -22.33 -11.16 26.31
N TRP A 268 -21.26 -11.79 25.86
CA TRP A 268 -20.91 -11.85 24.45
C TRP A 268 -21.57 -13.04 23.78
N ILE A 269 -21.97 -12.87 22.53
CA ILE A 269 -22.38 -13.95 21.64
C ILE A 269 -21.68 -13.80 20.29
N LEU A 270 -21.84 -14.77 19.40
CA LEU A 270 -21.46 -14.58 18.00
C LEU A 270 -22.41 -13.58 17.34
N ARG A 271 -21.86 -12.59 16.64
CA ARG A 271 -22.61 -11.53 15.95
C ARG A 271 -23.63 -12.08 14.95
N LYS A 272 -23.29 -13.19 14.27
CA LYS A 272 -24.19 -13.85 13.32
C LYS A 272 -25.46 -14.41 13.99
N ASP A 273 -25.38 -14.79 15.26
CA ASP A 273 -26.50 -15.41 15.98
C ASP A 273 -27.61 -14.38 16.30
N LEU A 274 -27.32 -13.07 16.26
CA LEU A 274 -28.34 -12.01 16.32
C LEU A 274 -29.28 -12.02 15.10
N GLN A 275 -28.78 -12.44 13.94
CA GLN A 275 -29.59 -12.49 12.71
C GLN A 275 -30.25 -13.87 12.57
N GLN A 276 -29.46 -14.92 12.80
CA GLN A 276 -29.91 -16.29 12.66
C GLN A 276 -29.12 -17.19 13.62
N CYS A 277 -29.82 -17.77 14.59
CA CYS A 277 -29.22 -18.75 15.49
C CYS A 277 -28.76 -19.99 14.71
N SER A 278 -27.56 -20.48 15.03
CA SER A 278 -27.08 -21.75 14.50
C SER A 278 -27.89 -22.93 15.03
N ALA A 279 -27.95 -24.04 14.26
CA ALA A 279 -28.65 -25.27 14.68
C ALA A 279 -28.10 -25.88 15.98
N GLY A 280 -26.88 -25.51 16.39
CA GLY A 280 -26.25 -25.93 17.64
C GLY A 280 -26.45 -24.95 18.80
N GLY A 281 -27.43 -24.05 18.72
CA GLY A 281 -27.71 -23.01 19.72
C GLY A 281 -26.78 -21.79 19.65
N MET A 282 -27.05 -20.80 20.51
CA MET A 282 -26.25 -19.57 20.65
C MET A 282 -25.14 -19.80 21.67
N LYS A 283 -23.89 -19.70 21.21
CA LYS A 283 -22.71 -19.73 22.10
C LYS A 283 -22.58 -18.40 22.81
N TRP A 284 -22.29 -18.43 24.11
CA TRP A 284 -22.16 -17.22 24.91
C TRP A 284 -20.92 -17.21 25.81
N TRP A 285 -20.44 -16.00 26.14
CA TRP A 285 -19.29 -15.78 27.00
C TRP A 285 -19.54 -14.63 27.99
N LYS A 286 -19.15 -14.79 29.26
CA LYS A 286 -19.17 -13.74 30.29
C LYS A 286 -18.13 -12.65 30.03
N LYS A 287 -16.98 -13.02 29.50
CA LYS A 287 -15.86 -12.12 29.16
C LYS A 287 -15.65 -12.10 27.65
N HIS A 288 -15.01 -11.04 27.14
CA HIS A 288 -14.65 -11.00 25.73
C HIS A 288 -13.80 -12.24 25.35
N PRO A 289 -14.08 -12.91 24.22
CA PRO A 289 -13.36 -14.15 23.88
C PRO A 289 -11.89 -13.95 23.55
N LEU A 290 -11.50 -12.78 23.08
CA LEU A 290 -10.10 -12.37 22.93
C LEU A 290 -9.67 -11.55 24.15
N ARG A 291 -8.64 -12.04 24.85
CA ARG A 291 -8.11 -11.44 26.06
C ARG A 291 -6.68 -11.93 26.32
N ALA A 292 -5.88 -11.13 27.03
CA ALA A 292 -4.46 -11.41 27.26
C ALA A 292 -4.21 -12.68 28.10
N ASP A 293 -5.12 -13.01 29.02
CA ASP A 293 -5.16 -14.24 29.82
C ASP A 293 -5.89 -15.40 29.09
N GLY A 294 -6.22 -15.22 27.81
CA GLY A 294 -6.86 -16.23 26.97
C GLY A 294 -5.91 -17.36 26.57
N PRO A 295 -6.45 -18.44 25.98
CA PRO A 295 -5.68 -19.62 25.61
C PRO A 295 -4.61 -19.28 24.57
N ASP A 296 -3.42 -19.84 24.76
CA ASP A 296 -2.33 -19.74 23.80
C ASP A 296 -2.51 -20.73 22.65
N GLY A 297 -2.10 -20.29 21.46
CA GLY A 297 -1.87 -21.13 20.31
C GLY A 297 -0.45 -21.67 20.27
N GLU A 298 -0.12 -22.22 19.10
CA GLU A 298 1.23 -22.70 18.81
C GLU A 298 2.22 -21.54 18.69
N ALA A 299 3.49 -21.86 18.95
CA ALA A 299 4.56 -20.88 18.87
C ALA A 299 4.89 -20.57 17.40
N VAL A 300 5.16 -19.29 17.14
CA VAL A 300 5.63 -18.80 15.85
C VAL A 300 7.09 -19.18 15.64
N GLY A 301 7.43 -19.82 14.53
CA GLY A 301 8.78 -20.28 14.23
C GLY A 301 9.69 -19.21 13.61
N LEU A 302 9.13 -18.27 12.85
CA LEU A 302 9.87 -17.19 12.18
C LEU A 302 9.24 -15.82 12.47
N VAL A 303 10.06 -14.78 12.56
CA VAL A 303 9.57 -13.42 12.79
C VAL A 303 8.61 -12.99 11.68
N ARG A 304 7.41 -12.55 12.05
CA ARG A 304 6.41 -11.98 11.13
C ARG A 304 6.40 -10.47 11.29
N VAL A 305 6.53 -9.74 10.19
CA VAL A 305 6.51 -8.27 10.17
C VAL A 305 5.40 -7.79 9.25
N MET A 306 4.49 -6.98 9.77
CA MET A 306 3.32 -6.49 9.03
C MET A 306 3.22 -4.98 9.15
N SER A 307 2.69 -4.33 8.11
CA SER A 307 2.37 -2.90 8.18
C SER A 307 1.00 -2.67 8.80
N ARG A 308 0.75 -1.48 9.32
CA ARG A 308 -0.61 -1.09 9.76
C ARG A 308 -1.62 -1.21 8.62
N ALA A 309 -1.27 -0.78 7.41
CA ALA A 309 -2.15 -0.87 6.25
C ALA A 309 -2.50 -2.33 5.90
N GLU A 310 -1.57 -3.27 6.06
CA GLU A 310 -1.84 -4.69 5.87
C GLU A 310 -2.86 -5.21 6.89
N LEU A 311 -2.67 -4.88 8.17
CA LEU A 311 -3.57 -5.28 9.25
C LEU A 311 -4.97 -4.67 9.09
N GLU A 312 -5.07 -3.41 8.68
CA GLU A 312 -6.36 -2.72 8.49
C GLU A 312 -7.13 -3.20 7.25
N ARG A 313 -6.45 -3.82 6.28
CA ARG A 313 -7.10 -4.46 5.13
C ARG A 313 -7.74 -5.80 5.47
N LEU A 314 -7.47 -6.36 6.66
CA LEU A 314 -8.14 -7.59 7.08
C LEU A 314 -9.67 -7.36 7.16
N PRO A 315 -10.48 -8.34 6.73
CA PRO A 315 -11.93 -8.22 6.79
C PRO A 315 -12.39 -8.08 8.25
N ALA A 316 -13.53 -7.43 8.48
CA ALA A 316 -14.03 -7.13 9.82
C ALA A 316 -14.06 -8.34 10.79
N PRO A 317 -14.39 -9.59 10.37
CA PRO A 317 -14.34 -10.75 11.26
C PRO A 317 -12.94 -11.14 11.76
N LYS A 318 -11.87 -10.69 11.08
CA LYS A 318 -10.46 -10.94 11.41
C LYS A 318 -9.81 -9.78 12.15
N ARG A 319 -10.59 -8.77 12.52
CA ARG A 319 -10.21 -7.64 13.37
C ARG A 319 -11.15 -7.58 14.54
N ALA A 320 -10.68 -7.25 15.73
CA ALA A 320 -11.55 -7.09 16.89
C ALA A 320 -10.99 -6.04 17.84
N LEU A 321 -11.85 -5.46 18.66
CA LEU A 321 -11.45 -4.72 19.85
C LEU A 321 -11.85 -5.55 21.07
N ASP A 322 -10.96 -5.71 22.04
CA ASP A 322 -11.34 -6.30 23.32
C ASP A 322 -12.10 -5.30 24.22
N SER A 323 -12.42 -5.72 25.44
CA SER A 323 -13.15 -4.90 26.41
C SER A 323 -12.41 -3.63 26.83
N ASP A 324 -11.07 -3.59 26.68
CA ASP A 324 -10.26 -2.40 26.98
C ASP A 324 -10.10 -1.49 25.74
N GLY A 325 -10.69 -1.89 24.61
CA GLY A 325 -10.56 -1.19 23.33
C GLY A 325 -9.26 -1.47 22.59
N LYS A 326 -8.47 -2.47 22.99
CA LYS A 326 -7.22 -2.83 22.31
C LYS A 326 -7.53 -3.61 21.03
N ALA A 327 -6.79 -3.32 19.97
CA ALA A 327 -6.93 -3.98 18.68
C ALA A 327 -6.30 -5.38 18.66
N TRP A 328 -7.03 -6.29 18.02
CA TRP A 328 -6.64 -7.66 17.76
C TRP A 328 -6.78 -7.98 16.27
N TRP A 329 -5.81 -8.70 15.73
CA TRP A 329 -5.83 -9.17 14.34
C TRP A 329 -5.60 -10.68 14.27
N GLU A 330 -6.42 -11.38 13.49
CA GLU A 330 -6.20 -12.77 13.16
C GLU A 330 -5.16 -12.86 12.04
N VAL A 331 -4.00 -13.44 12.35
CA VAL A 331 -2.81 -13.42 11.50
C VAL A 331 -2.23 -14.81 11.37
N ALA A 332 -1.65 -15.08 10.21
CA ALA A 332 -0.88 -16.28 9.94
C ALA A 332 0.62 -15.99 10.06
N ALA A 333 1.37 -16.94 10.60
CA ALA A 333 2.83 -16.90 10.66
C ALA A 333 3.42 -18.30 10.40
N CYS A 334 4.70 -18.38 10.03
CA CYS A 334 5.39 -19.68 9.93
C CYS A 334 5.46 -20.33 11.31
N GLY A 335 5.17 -21.63 11.39
CA GLY A 335 5.34 -22.44 12.59
C GLY A 335 6.80 -22.87 12.79
N GLU A 336 7.08 -23.58 13.88
CA GLU A 336 8.44 -24.03 14.23
C GLU A 336 8.99 -25.11 13.30
N LYS A 337 8.12 -25.89 12.66
CA LYS A 337 8.52 -26.90 11.67
C LYS A 337 8.55 -26.32 10.26
N PRO A 338 9.53 -26.65 9.42
CA PRO A 338 9.54 -26.28 8.01
C PRO A 338 8.20 -26.61 7.32
N GLY A 339 7.69 -25.68 6.52
CA GLY A 339 6.40 -25.82 5.83
C GLY A 339 5.14 -25.70 6.71
N SER A 340 5.26 -25.62 8.03
CA SER A 340 4.11 -25.43 8.92
C SER A 340 3.72 -23.95 9.08
N PHE A 341 2.45 -23.69 9.38
CA PHE A 341 1.95 -22.36 9.68
C PHE A 341 1.06 -22.39 10.92
N VAL A 342 1.05 -21.29 11.65
CA VAL A 342 0.17 -21.06 12.80
C VAL A 342 -0.79 -19.92 12.46
N LEU A 343 -2.04 -20.08 12.88
CA LEU A 343 -3.09 -19.07 12.76
C LEU A 343 -3.59 -18.73 14.17
N GLY A 344 -3.72 -17.45 14.46
CA GLY A 344 -4.27 -17.00 15.72
C GLY A 344 -4.32 -15.48 15.83
N TRP A 345 -4.64 -14.99 17.02
CA TRP A 345 -4.89 -13.58 17.28
C TRP A 345 -3.70 -12.91 17.95
N ALA A 346 -3.23 -11.83 17.35
CA ALA A 346 -2.19 -10.96 17.89
C ALA A 346 -2.83 -9.66 18.41
N CYS A 347 -2.45 -9.23 19.61
CA CYS A 347 -2.95 -8.00 20.23
C CYS A 347 -1.92 -6.89 20.08
N GLU A 348 -2.36 -5.65 19.90
CA GLU A 348 -1.45 -4.50 19.82
C GLU A 348 -0.70 -4.19 21.12
N ALA A 349 -1.22 -4.63 22.27
CA ALA A 349 -0.66 -4.32 23.58
C ALA A 349 -0.81 -5.48 24.57
N GLY A 350 0.18 -5.65 25.45
CA GLY A 350 0.14 -6.67 26.52
C GLY A 350 0.31 -8.11 26.04
N HIS A 351 0.80 -8.33 24.82
CA HIS A 351 1.05 -9.64 24.24
C HIS A 351 2.56 -9.87 24.14
N ALA A 352 3.09 -10.85 24.88
CA ALA A 352 4.52 -11.13 24.93
C ALA A 352 5.11 -11.39 23.52
N LYS A 353 6.25 -10.76 23.20
CA LYS A 353 6.93 -10.85 21.90
C LYS A 353 6.11 -10.35 20.70
N VAL A 354 5.07 -9.56 20.96
CA VAL A 354 4.21 -8.97 19.93
C VAL A 354 4.11 -7.47 20.19
N GLY A 355 4.29 -6.65 19.16
CA GLY A 355 4.11 -5.22 19.31
C GLY A 355 4.59 -4.38 18.13
N TRP A 356 4.36 -3.09 18.24
CA TRP A 356 4.81 -2.11 17.25
C TRP A 356 6.30 -1.81 17.42
N GLN A 357 7.08 -1.99 16.36
CA GLN A 357 8.50 -1.65 16.29
C GLN A 357 8.77 -0.58 15.22
N SER A 358 9.83 0.18 15.45
CA SER A 358 10.35 1.13 14.47
C SER A 358 11.04 0.39 13.31
N PRO A 359 10.92 0.86 12.06
CA PRO A 359 11.74 0.39 10.94
C PRO A 359 13.24 0.37 11.24
N TRP A 360 13.71 1.31 12.07
CA TRP A 360 15.11 1.42 12.49
C TRP A 360 15.56 0.29 13.43
N ALA A 361 14.63 -0.50 13.98
CA ALA A 361 14.98 -1.73 14.69
C ALA A 361 15.38 -2.86 13.73
N TRP A 362 15.13 -2.70 12.42
CA TRP A 362 15.33 -3.72 11.40
C TRP A 362 14.68 -5.04 11.78
N PRO A 363 13.36 -5.05 12.10
CA PRO A 363 12.70 -6.24 12.63
C PRO A 363 12.82 -7.41 11.66
N GLY A 364 13.19 -8.58 12.18
CA GLY A 364 13.38 -9.80 11.38
C GLY A 364 14.61 -9.80 10.46
N PHE A 365 15.39 -8.71 10.36
CA PHE A 365 16.64 -8.75 9.62
C PHE A 365 17.76 -9.39 10.43
N GLU A 366 18.53 -10.22 9.76
CA GLU A 366 19.68 -10.90 10.35
C GLU A 366 20.79 -11.07 9.32
N THR A 367 22.02 -11.10 9.80
CA THR A 367 23.21 -11.33 8.98
C THR A 367 23.62 -12.79 9.03
N VAL A 368 23.99 -13.34 7.87
CA VAL A 368 24.58 -14.67 7.73
C VAL A 368 25.87 -14.50 6.93
N GLU A 369 26.99 -14.96 7.47
CA GLU A 369 28.26 -14.90 6.77
C GLU A 369 28.60 -16.30 6.26
N GLU A 370 28.67 -16.46 4.94
CA GLU A 370 28.86 -17.78 4.34
C GLU A 370 30.29 -18.32 4.54
N GLY A 371 31.22 -17.43 4.90
CA GLY A 371 32.62 -17.77 5.10
C GLY A 371 33.37 -17.96 3.78
N GLY A 372 34.59 -18.49 3.85
CA GLY A 372 35.50 -18.66 2.71
C GLY A 372 35.17 -19.86 1.81
N ILE A 373 33.90 -20.03 1.43
CA ILE A 373 33.48 -21.03 0.44
C ILE A 373 33.94 -20.57 -0.94
N GLN A 374 34.70 -21.41 -1.64
CA GLN A 374 35.20 -21.13 -2.98
C GLN A 374 34.35 -21.80 -4.06
N PRO A 375 34.36 -21.32 -5.32
CA PRO A 375 33.65 -21.97 -6.43
C PRO A 375 33.95 -23.46 -6.58
N VAL A 376 35.20 -23.88 -6.35
CA VAL A 376 35.61 -25.29 -6.38
C VAL A 376 34.96 -26.12 -5.27
N ASP A 377 34.67 -25.52 -4.12
CA ASP A 377 33.97 -26.21 -3.02
C ASP A 377 32.50 -26.45 -3.42
N MET A 378 31.84 -25.44 -4.01
CA MET A 378 30.46 -25.54 -4.52
C MET A 378 30.34 -26.56 -5.66
N MET A 379 31.32 -26.60 -6.56
CA MET A 379 31.39 -27.60 -7.64
C MET A 379 31.53 -29.01 -7.06
N ALA A 380 32.45 -29.21 -6.10
CA ALA A 380 32.63 -30.49 -5.43
C ALA A 380 31.33 -30.95 -4.73
N ALA A 381 30.66 -30.07 -3.99
CA ALA A 381 29.37 -30.37 -3.36
C ALA A 381 28.31 -30.80 -4.38
N THR A 382 28.23 -30.09 -5.51
CA THR A 382 27.29 -30.42 -6.61
C THR A 382 27.59 -31.78 -7.22
N LEU A 383 28.85 -32.08 -7.53
CA LEU A 383 29.25 -33.37 -8.10
C LEU A 383 28.96 -34.54 -7.15
N VAL A 384 29.26 -34.38 -5.84
CA VAL A 384 28.93 -35.39 -4.82
C VAL A 384 27.42 -35.62 -4.78
N LYS A 385 26.64 -34.54 -4.75
CA LYS A 385 25.17 -34.57 -4.64
C LYS A 385 24.49 -35.19 -5.85
N LEU A 386 25.02 -34.98 -7.06
CA LEU A 386 24.47 -35.56 -8.29
C LEU A 386 24.85 -37.04 -8.50
N GLY A 387 25.76 -37.59 -7.68
CA GLY A 387 26.23 -38.97 -7.83
C GLY A 387 26.98 -39.21 -9.15
N MET A 388 27.55 -38.15 -9.74
CA MET A 388 28.22 -38.20 -11.04
C MET A 388 29.70 -38.60 -10.96
N MET A 389 30.18 -38.99 -9.78
CA MET A 389 31.58 -39.33 -9.52
C MET A 389 31.76 -40.81 -9.19
N GLN A 390 32.92 -41.35 -9.56
CA GLN A 390 33.34 -42.68 -9.13
C GLN A 390 33.58 -42.71 -7.61
N PRO A 391 33.43 -43.86 -6.92
CA PRO A 391 33.54 -43.93 -5.46
C PRO A 391 34.86 -43.39 -4.88
N HIS A 392 35.97 -43.52 -5.61
CA HIS A 392 37.26 -42.98 -5.17
C HIS A 392 37.33 -41.45 -5.31
N GLU A 393 36.81 -40.88 -6.41
CA GLU A 393 36.72 -39.43 -6.61
C GLU A 393 35.82 -38.75 -5.56
N VAL A 394 34.74 -39.43 -5.14
CA VAL A 394 33.89 -38.94 -4.04
C VAL A 394 34.70 -38.76 -2.76
N THR A 395 35.68 -39.62 -2.49
CA THR A 395 36.52 -39.54 -1.29
C THR A 395 37.38 -38.28 -1.31
N ASP A 396 37.92 -37.93 -2.47
CA ASP A 396 38.78 -36.75 -2.67
C ASP A 396 37.99 -35.43 -2.59
N HIS A 397 36.72 -35.44 -3.02
CA HIS A 397 35.84 -34.27 -3.01
C HIS A 397 35.01 -34.09 -1.74
N ARG A 398 34.86 -35.13 -0.92
CA ARG A 398 33.97 -35.13 0.26
C ARG A 398 34.32 -34.06 1.27
N MET A 399 35.60 -33.78 1.53
CA MET A 399 35.98 -32.72 2.47
C MET A 399 35.46 -31.34 2.03
N ARG A 400 35.54 -31.04 0.73
CA ARG A 400 35.04 -29.78 0.16
C ARG A 400 33.52 -29.73 0.14
N ALA A 401 32.87 -30.84 -0.21
CA ALA A 401 31.41 -30.95 -0.13
C ALA A 401 30.90 -30.73 1.29
N ASP A 402 31.48 -31.40 2.28
CA ASP A 402 31.12 -31.27 3.69
C ASP A 402 31.35 -29.83 4.21
N LYS A 403 32.38 -29.13 3.69
CA LYS A 403 32.63 -27.72 4.00
C LYS A 403 31.46 -26.83 3.53
N VAL A 404 30.92 -27.07 2.34
CA VAL A 404 29.73 -26.35 1.82
C VAL A 404 28.49 -26.72 2.62
N GLU A 405 28.24 -28.00 2.85
CA GLU A 405 27.05 -28.46 3.58
C GLU A 405 27.03 -27.91 5.02
N ARG A 406 28.19 -27.72 5.65
CA ARG A 406 28.32 -27.13 7.00
C ARG A 406 28.38 -25.60 7.02
N SER A 407 28.34 -24.94 5.87
CA SER A 407 28.35 -23.48 5.79
C SER A 407 27.09 -22.86 6.40
N ALA A 408 27.21 -21.63 6.88
CA ALA A 408 26.16 -21.01 7.68
C ALA A 408 24.87 -20.75 6.89
N LEU A 409 24.98 -20.34 5.61
CA LEU A 409 23.82 -20.12 4.75
C LEU A 409 23.16 -21.45 4.40
N ILE A 410 23.92 -22.46 3.99
CA ILE A 410 23.35 -23.75 3.60
C ILE A 410 22.63 -24.40 4.78
N GLN A 411 23.26 -24.46 5.96
CA GLN A 411 22.62 -24.98 7.18
C GLN A 411 21.32 -24.24 7.50
N LYS A 412 21.31 -22.92 7.32
CA LYS A 412 20.12 -22.10 7.57
C LYS A 412 19.02 -22.32 6.55
N LEU A 413 19.36 -22.45 5.26
CA LEU A 413 18.40 -22.76 4.22
C LEU A 413 17.81 -24.17 4.44
N HIS A 414 18.61 -25.17 4.81
CA HIS A 414 18.11 -26.49 5.16
C HIS A 414 17.11 -26.41 6.31
N ALA A 415 17.44 -25.71 7.40
CA ALA A 415 16.53 -25.54 8.53
C ALA A 415 15.20 -24.83 8.20
N LEU A 416 15.11 -24.14 7.05
CA LEU A 416 13.89 -23.45 6.60
C LEU A 416 13.12 -24.21 5.52
N LEU A 417 13.82 -24.98 4.68
CA LEU A 417 13.29 -25.54 3.44
C LEU A 417 13.16 -27.07 3.44
N ASP A 418 13.95 -27.76 4.26
CA ASP A 418 13.95 -29.23 4.38
C ASP A 418 12.71 -29.67 5.18
N THR A 419 11.67 -30.07 4.48
CA THR A 419 10.36 -30.42 5.05
C THR A 419 10.23 -31.88 5.43
N ASP A 420 11.02 -32.77 4.82
CA ASP A 420 11.03 -34.19 5.15
C ASP A 420 12.17 -34.59 6.10
N GLY A 421 13.11 -33.67 6.37
CA GLY A 421 14.21 -33.85 7.31
C GLY A 421 15.28 -34.81 6.81
N ASN A 422 15.36 -35.03 5.50
CA ASN A 422 16.31 -35.95 4.89
C ASN A 422 17.73 -35.35 4.75
N GLY A 423 17.91 -34.08 5.11
CA GLY A 423 19.18 -33.36 5.02
C GLY A 423 19.50 -32.85 3.62
N HIS A 424 18.54 -32.82 2.71
CA HIS A 424 18.72 -32.45 1.30
C HIS A 424 17.51 -31.66 0.77
N ILE A 425 17.77 -30.42 0.35
CA ILE A 425 16.75 -29.61 -0.32
C ILE A 425 16.51 -30.15 -1.73
N SER A 426 15.31 -30.70 -1.94
CA SER A 426 14.83 -31.26 -3.19
C SER A 426 14.12 -30.24 -4.09
N LYS A 427 13.93 -30.57 -5.38
CA LYS A 427 13.16 -29.73 -6.31
C LYS A 427 11.70 -29.50 -5.86
N PRO A 428 10.95 -30.51 -5.38
CA PRO A 428 9.61 -30.29 -4.83
C PRO A 428 9.59 -29.32 -3.64
N GLU A 429 10.58 -29.38 -2.75
CA GLU A 429 10.68 -28.47 -1.60
C GLU A 429 10.94 -27.04 -2.02
N LEU A 430 11.86 -26.81 -2.96
CA LEU A 430 12.07 -25.48 -3.54
C LEU A 430 10.81 -24.93 -4.22
N GLN A 431 10.08 -25.79 -4.94
CA GLN A 431 8.82 -25.41 -5.58
C GLN A 431 7.76 -25.06 -4.53
N ALA A 432 7.67 -25.82 -3.43
CA ALA A 432 6.75 -25.53 -2.34
C ALA A 432 7.11 -24.20 -1.65
N ALA A 433 8.39 -24.03 -1.30
CA ALA A 433 8.90 -22.82 -0.65
C ALA A 433 8.67 -21.55 -1.48
N SER A 434 8.87 -21.62 -2.80
CA SER A 434 8.65 -20.46 -3.70
C SER A 434 7.20 -19.97 -3.74
N LYS A 435 6.25 -20.80 -3.29
CA LYS A 435 4.81 -20.48 -3.22
C LYS A 435 4.34 -20.06 -1.83
N GLN A 436 5.25 -19.92 -0.85
CA GLN A 436 4.90 -19.58 0.53
C GLN A 436 5.23 -18.11 0.83
N PRO A 437 4.24 -17.19 0.86
CA PRO A 437 4.50 -15.75 1.06
C PRO A 437 5.11 -15.41 2.42
N LEU A 438 4.76 -16.18 3.46
CA LEU A 438 5.29 -15.98 4.81
C LEU A 438 6.79 -16.32 4.89
N LEU A 439 7.17 -17.45 4.28
CA LEU A 439 8.56 -17.85 4.17
C LEU A 439 9.36 -16.89 3.28
N ALA A 440 8.80 -16.47 2.14
CA ALA A 440 9.42 -15.47 1.28
C ALA A 440 9.67 -14.14 2.02
N GLN A 441 8.75 -13.71 2.89
CA GLN A 441 8.98 -12.53 3.74
C GLN A 441 10.17 -12.74 4.67
N ALA A 442 10.27 -13.88 5.35
CA ALA A 442 11.39 -14.19 6.24
C ALA A 442 12.73 -14.21 5.49
N LEU A 443 12.79 -14.93 4.35
CA LEU A 443 13.99 -15.01 3.50
C LEU A 443 14.42 -13.64 2.97
N SER A 444 13.47 -12.76 2.62
CA SER A 444 13.77 -11.39 2.16
C SER A 444 14.43 -10.49 3.22
N ARG A 445 14.48 -10.93 4.48
CA ARG A 445 15.13 -10.21 5.59
C ARG A 445 16.47 -10.84 5.98
N MET A 446 16.90 -11.90 5.31
CA MET A 446 18.24 -12.45 5.46
C MET A 446 19.24 -11.60 4.67
N ILE A 447 20.29 -11.12 5.34
CA ILE A 447 21.39 -10.38 4.75
C ILE A 447 22.59 -11.32 4.70
N VAL A 448 23.04 -11.67 3.50
CA VAL A 448 24.08 -12.69 3.32
C VAL A 448 25.39 -12.02 2.94
N ARG A 449 26.47 -12.33 3.64
CA ARG A 449 27.81 -11.87 3.28
C ARG A 449 28.52 -12.93 2.46
N TYR A 450 28.83 -12.59 1.21
CA TYR A 450 29.65 -13.40 0.30
C TYR A 450 30.27 -12.50 -0.78
N GLU A 451 31.25 -13.04 -1.49
CA GLU A 451 31.95 -12.33 -2.55
C GLU A 451 31.03 -12.09 -3.77
N SER A 452 30.90 -10.84 -4.21
CA SER A 452 30.11 -10.50 -5.41
C SER A 452 30.74 -11.07 -6.69
N GLU A 453 29.90 -11.46 -7.64
CA GLU A 453 30.35 -11.96 -8.96
C GLU A 453 31.08 -10.89 -9.79
N TRP A 454 30.89 -9.62 -9.46
CA TRP A 454 31.47 -8.47 -10.15
C TRP A 454 32.91 -8.13 -9.72
N GLY A 455 33.49 -8.91 -8.81
CA GLY A 455 34.84 -8.73 -8.31
C GLY A 455 35.61 -10.03 -8.08
N GLY A 456 36.61 -9.95 -7.22
CA GLY A 456 37.45 -11.07 -6.82
C GLY A 456 38.66 -11.30 -7.72
N GLU A 457 39.53 -12.21 -7.28
CA GLU A 457 40.78 -12.55 -7.96
C GLU A 457 40.64 -13.72 -8.94
N ASP A 458 41.60 -13.86 -9.86
CA ASP A 458 41.61 -14.95 -10.85
C ASP A 458 41.84 -16.32 -10.21
N ALA A 459 42.53 -16.34 -9.05
CA ALA A 459 42.98 -17.56 -8.38
C ALA A 459 41.83 -18.55 -8.10
N LYS A 460 40.69 -18.07 -7.59
CA LYS A 460 39.54 -18.92 -7.27
C LYS A 460 38.93 -19.63 -8.49
N TRP A 461 39.07 -19.03 -9.67
CA TRP A 461 38.63 -19.63 -10.93
C TRP A 461 39.66 -20.62 -11.44
N ASN A 462 40.95 -20.32 -11.32
CA ASN A 462 42.02 -21.24 -11.72
C ASN A 462 42.00 -22.55 -10.92
N GLU A 463 41.47 -22.56 -9.69
CA GLU A 463 41.25 -23.79 -8.91
C GLU A 463 40.29 -24.78 -9.59
N LEU A 464 39.44 -24.33 -10.52
CA LEU A 464 38.55 -25.19 -11.29
C LEU A 464 39.23 -25.83 -12.51
N ASP A 465 40.40 -25.34 -12.94
CA ASP A 465 41.08 -25.80 -14.16
C ASP A 465 41.24 -27.33 -14.24
N PRO A 466 41.64 -28.04 -13.17
CA PRO A 466 41.79 -29.50 -13.22
C PRO A 466 40.45 -30.25 -13.44
N LEU A 467 39.31 -29.61 -13.15
CA LEU A 467 37.99 -30.23 -13.23
C LEU A 467 37.33 -30.07 -14.60
N MET A 468 37.90 -29.27 -15.51
CA MET A 468 37.24 -28.93 -16.78
C MET A 468 37.46 -29.96 -17.89
N LEU A 469 38.50 -30.79 -17.80
CA LEU A 469 38.79 -31.90 -18.72
C LEU A 469 38.62 -31.51 -20.21
N ASP A 470 37.70 -32.17 -20.93
CA ASP A 470 37.43 -31.94 -22.35
C ASP A 470 36.84 -30.54 -22.65
N GLY A 471 36.34 -29.83 -21.62
CA GLY A 471 35.79 -28.47 -21.72
C GLY A 471 36.81 -27.35 -21.46
N ALA A 472 38.12 -27.63 -21.45
CA ALA A 472 39.15 -26.66 -21.10
C ALA A 472 39.20 -25.42 -22.04
N VAL A 473 38.84 -25.59 -23.32
CA VAL A 473 38.81 -24.49 -24.30
C VAL A 473 37.68 -23.52 -23.99
N GLU A 474 36.46 -24.05 -23.79
CA GLU A 474 35.28 -23.28 -23.42
C GLU A 474 35.47 -22.61 -22.05
N TRP A 475 36.08 -23.31 -21.09
CA TRP A 475 36.42 -22.75 -19.79
C TRP A 475 37.40 -21.57 -19.90
N SER A 476 38.41 -21.67 -20.76
CA SER A 476 39.36 -20.58 -20.99
C SER A 476 38.68 -19.34 -21.57
N ALA A 477 37.73 -19.53 -22.50
CA ALA A 477 36.89 -18.44 -23.02
C ALA A 477 35.98 -17.85 -21.93
N GLU A 478 35.41 -18.69 -21.06
CA GLU A 478 34.57 -18.24 -19.95
C GLU A 478 35.37 -17.44 -18.91
N LYS A 479 36.59 -17.86 -18.56
CA LYS A 479 37.49 -17.07 -17.68
C LYS A 479 37.77 -15.69 -18.26
N LEU A 480 37.96 -15.59 -19.59
CA LEU A 480 38.13 -14.29 -20.26
C LEU A 480 36.85 -13.45 -20.17
N ARG A 481 35.67 -14.05 -20.34
CA ARG A 481 34.38 -13.38 -20.16
C ARG A 481 34.21 -12.85 -18.74
N ILE A 482 34.44 -13.68 -17.72
CA ILE A 482 34.40 -13.31 -16.30
C ILE A 482 35.37 -12.15 -16.02
N LYS A 483 36.58 -12.20 -16.59
CA LYS A 483 37.55 -11.10 -16.47
C LYS A 483 37.02 -9.78 -17.01
N ASN A 484 36.33 -9.78 -18.14
CA ASN A 484 35.76 -8.56 -18.73
C ASN A 484 34.50 -8.05 -18.01
N LEU A 485 33.76 -8.92 -17.32
CA LEU A 485 32.58 -8.51 -16.54
C LEU A 485 32.93 -7.92 -15.18
N ARG A 486 34.09 -8.24 -14.61
CA ARG A 486 34.50 -7.71 -13.30
C ARG A 486 34.92 -6.25 -13.42
N TRP A 487 34.28 -5.40 -12.62
CA TRP A 487 34.50 -3.95 -12.60
C TRP A 487 34.87 -3.43 -11.22
N TRP A 488 34.89 -4.28 -10.18
CA TRP A 488 35.08 -3.85 -8.79
C TRP A 488 36.37 -3.04 -8.57
N LYS A 489 37.49 -3.49 -9.16
CA LYS A 489 38.81 -2.83 -9.06
C LYS A 489 38.85 -1.46 -9.74
N ASP A 490 38.01 -1.24 -10.74
CA ASP A 490 37.92 0.04 -11.44
C ASP A 490 37.04 1.05 -10.67
N VAL A 491 36.09 0.57 -9.86
CA VAL A 491 35.15 1.42 -9.10
C VAL A 491 35.64 1.73 -7.69
N ALA A 492 36.10 0.71 -6.95
CA ALA A 492 36.44 0.82 -5.54
C ALA A 492 37.42 1.95 -5.17
N PRO A 493 38.54 2.18 -5.89
CA PRO A 493 39.46 3.28 -5.55
C PRO A 493 38.91 4.66 -5.91
N ASN A 494 37.88 4.73 -6.77
CA ASN A 494 37.41 5.96 -7.39
C ASN A 494 36.07 6.47 -6.83
N VAL A 495 35.34 5.66 -6.05
CA VAL A 495 34.06 6.03 -5.44
C VAL A 495 34.16 6.04 -3.92
N LYS A 496 34.08 7.24 -3.33
CA LYS A 496 34.15 7.43 -1.88
C LYS A 496 33.02 6.64 -1.18
N GLY A 497 33.40 5.82 -0.20
CA GLY A 497 32.47 5.01 0.59
C GLY A 497 32.02 3.71 -0.08
N PHE A 498 32.51 3.42 -1.29
CA PHE A 498 32.31 2.12 -1.92
C PHE A 498 33.13 1.03 -1.20
N PRO A 499 32.65 -0.22 -1.09
CA PRO A 499 33.40 -1.28 -0.42
C PRO A 499 34.74 -1.57 -1.12
N GLY A 500 35.83 -1.52 -0.36
CA GLY A 500 37.18 -1.76 -0.89
C GLY A 500 37.42 -3.21 -1.38
N ALA A 501 36.63 -4.16 -0.88
CA ALA A 501 36.69 -5.57 -1.24
C ALA A 501 35.32 -6.08 -1.70
N PRO A 502 35.27 -7.09 -2.59
CA PRO A 502 34.03 -7.64 -3.14
C PRO A 502 33.23 -8.51 -2.16
N GLU A 503 33.77 -8.84 -0.98
CA GLU A 503 33.06 -9.55 0.09
C GLU A 503 32.11 -8.62 0.85
N VAL A 504 30.91 -8.49 0.32
CA VAL A 504 29.89 -7.54 0.79
C VAL A 504 28.67 -8.25 1.38
N PHE A 505 27.89 -7.49 2.14
CA PHE A 505 26.58 -7.93 2.63
C PHE A 505 25.52 -7.64 1.57
N HIS A 506 24.93 -8.69 1.02
CA HIS A 506 23.84 -8.63 0.04
C HIS A 506 22.50 -8.52 0.76
N LEU A 507 21.68 -7.55 0.34
CA LEU A 507 20.35 -7.28 0.88
C LEU A 507 19.30 -7.54 -0.19
N HIS A 508 18.20 -8.18 0.19
CA HIS A 508 17.07 -8.30 -0.72
C HIS A 508 16.42 -6.92 -0.94
N PRO A 509 16.35 -6.40 -2.19
CA PRO A 509 15.87 -5.03 -2.46
C PRO A 509 14.44 -4.81 -1.96
N ILE A 510 13.54 -5.77 -2.22
CA ILE A 510 12.15 -5.66 -1.77
C ILE A 510 12.01 -5.76 -0.24
N GLY A 511 12.82 -6.58 0.43
CA GLY A 511 12.80 -6.68 1.89
C GLY A 511 13.27 -5.37 2.52
N LEU A 512 14.39 -4.82 2.03
CA LEU A 512 14.93 -3.53 2.43
C LEU A 512 13.89 -2.42 2.22
N LEU A 513 13.31 -2.33 1.02
CA LEU A 513 12.26 -1.37 0.74
C LEU A 513 11.08 -1.57 1.69
N ASN A 514 10.48 -2.75 1.78
CA ASN A 514 9.33 -3.00 2.65
C ASN A 514 9.57 -2.59 4.11
N ASN A 515 10.80 -2.71 4.62
CA ASN A 515 11.15 -2.27 5.97
C ASN A 515 10.91 -0.78 6.20
N PHE A 516 11.31 0.07 5.24
CA PHE A 516 11.23 1.53 5.35
C PHE A 516 10.05 2.13 4.58
N TYR A 517 9.57 1.44 3.56
CA TYR A 517 8.60 1.90 2.57
C TYR A 517 7.16 1.39 2.84
N SER A 518 6.91 0.69 3.95
CA SER A 518 5.54 0.41 4.42
C SER A 518 4.75 1.68 4.80
N ALA A 519 5.45 2.80 5.07
CA ALA A 519 4.87 4.13 5.31
C ALA A 519 4.97 5.08 4.10
N VAL A 520 5.48 4.60 2.95
CA VAL A 520 5.64 5.39 1.71
C VAL A 520 4.38 5.38 0.83
N ALA A 521 3.46 4.44 1.00
CA ALA A 521 2.17 4.52 0.30
C ALA A 521 1.30 5.71 0.75
N THR A 522 1.40 6.16 2.00
CA THR A 522 0.60 7.28 2.52
C THR A 522 1.38 8.60 2.62
N ALA A 523 2.71 8.56 2.82
CA ALA A 523 3.52 9.79 2.90
C ALA A 523 4.12 10.24 1.54
N ASN A 524 4.39 9.33 0.59
CA ASN A 524 5.29 9.60 -0.53
C ASN A 524 4.67 9.60 -1.94
N ALA A 525 3.36 9.34 -2.08
CA ALA A 525 2.63 9.87 -3.25
C ALA A 525 2.54 11.41 -3.22
N ASN A 526 2.98 12.00 -2.10
CA ASN A 526 2.56 13.31 -1.71
C ASN A 526 3.65 14.17 -1.01
N ALA A 527 4.91 13.76 -1.12
CA ALA A 527 6.09 14.51 -0.71
C ALA A 527 7.17 14.32 -1.77
N ALA A 528 7.43 15.34 -2.58
CA ALA A 528 8.68 15.37 -3.35
C ALA A 528 9.85 15.55 -2.35
N PRO A 529 11.00 14.88 -2.55
CA PRO A 529 12.17 15.11 -1.73
C PRO A 529 12.56 16.59 -1.77
N SER A 530 12.78 17.16 -0.58
CA SER A 530 13.58 18.37 -0.42
C SER A 530 14.97 18.09 -0.99
N LYS A 531 15.52 19.01 -1.78
CA LYS A 531 16.92 18.95 -2.23
C LYS A 531 17.91 19.52 -1.19
N ASP A 532 17.46 19.75 0.04
CA ASP A 532 18.32 20.21 1.13
C ASP A 532 18.28 19.19 2.26
N ASP A 533 19.43 18.55 2.50
CA ASP A 533 19.72 17.57 3.56
C ASP A 533 19.88 18.24 4.94
N SER A 534 19.04 19.21 5.29
CA SER A 534 19.14 19.99 6.53
C SER A 534 18.04 19.69 7.56
N TYR A 535 17.51 18.48 7.61
CA TYR A 535 16.57 18.10 8.68
C TYR A 535 17.31 17.64 9.94
N ASN A 536 17.48 18.56 10.90
CA ASN A 536 18.09 18.36 12.23
C ASN A 536 17.06 18.26 13.38
N GLY A 537 15.75 18.29 13.10
CA GLY A 537 14.71 18.31 14.13
C GLY A 537 14.21 19.71 14.55
N GLU A 538 14.62 20.78 13.86
CA GLU A 538 14.08 22.13 14.09
C GLU A 538 12.77 22.38 13.30
N ARG A 539 11.91 23.28 13.81
CA ARG A 539 10.68 23.71 13.10
C ARG A 539 11.06 24.49 11.85
N GLU A 540 10.46 24.16 10.72
CA GLU A 540 10.77 24.77 9.43
C GLU A 540 9.82 25.93 9.10
N LYS A 541 10.37 27.05 8.64
CA LYS A 541 9.64 28.27 8.29
C LYS A 541 8.52 28.05 7.26
N SER A 542 7.40 28.74 7.42
CA SER A 542 6.29 28.73 6.45
C SER A 542 6.74 29.22 5.05
N GLY A 543 6.26 28.58 3.99
CA GLY A 543 6.65 28.87 2.60
C GLY A 543 6.11 27.89 1.56
N ALA A 544 6.34 28.18 0.27
CA ALA A 544 5.82 27.39 -0.86
C ALA A 544 6.31 25.93 -0.88
N GLN A 545 7.42 25.60 -0.22
CA GLN A 545 7.95 24.24 -0.16
C GLN A 545 6.98 23.26 0.54
N TRP A 546 6.16 23.73 1.49
CA TRP A 546 5.18 22.91 2.19
C TRP A 546 4.06 22.38 1.27
N TYR A 547 3.76 23.06 0.16
CA TYR A 547 2.80 22.57 -0.84
C TYR A 547 3.20 21.18 -1.38
N LYS A 548 4.51 20.90 -1.41
CA LYS A 548 5.04 19.63 -1.88
C LYS A 548 4.79 18.47 -0.93
N ARG A 549 4.43 18.72 0.34
CA ARG A 549 4.19 17.74 1.41
C ARG A 549 2.69 17.49 1.61
N PHE A 550 2.36 16.34 2.20
CA PHE A 550 1.00 15.94 2.55
C PHE A 550 -0.02 16.16 1.41
N LYS A 551 0.33 15.93 0.13
CA LYS A 551 -0.69 16.05 -0.93
C LYS A 551 -1.92 15.15 -0.75
N GLN A 552 -2.93 15.50 -1.54
CA GLN A 552 -4.26 14.90 -1.53
C GLN A 552 -4.33 13.76 -2.54
N SER A 553 -5.23 12.82 -2.33
CA SER A 553 -5.52 11.74 -3.29
C SER A 553 -6.60 12.15 -4.28
N LYS A 554 -6.64 11.44 -5.41
CA LYS A 554 -7.73 11.42 -6.40
C LYS A 554 -8.30 10.02 -6.60
N ASN A 555 -7.81 9.02 -5.86
CA ASN A 555 -8.21 7.63 -6.04
C ASN A 555 -9.44 7.33 -5.19
N VAL A 556 -10.44 6.69 -5.80
CA VAL A 556 -11.65 6.20 -5.11
C VAL A 556 -11.31 5.10 -4.10
N ALA A 557 -10.25 4.33 -4.36
CA ALA A 557 -9.74 3.29 -3.48
C ALA A 557 -9.29 3.81 -2.09
N ASP A 558 -9.02 5.11 -1.96
CA ASP A 558 -8.57 5.73 -0.70
C ASP A 558 -9.74 6.26 0.14
N LEU A 559 -10.99 6.13 -0.33
CA LEU A 559 -12.19 6.51 0.41
C LEU A 559 -12.57 5.44 1.44
N LYS A 560 -13.32 5.85 2.47
CA LYS A 560 -13.75 5.00 3.58
C LYS A 560 -15.14 4.42 3.34
N GLU A 561 -15.36 3.20 3.80
CA GLU A 561 -16.70 2.61 3.81
C GLU A 561 -17.65 3.27 4.84
N PRO A 562 -18.96 3.37 4.56
CA PRO A 562 -19.67 2.85 3.38
C PRO A 562 -19.60 3.76 2.13
N PHE A 563 -19.02 4.97 2.26
CA PHE A 563 -19.01 5.97 1.18
C PHE A 563 -18.28 5.48 -0.06
N GLN A 564 -17.19 4.73 0.11
CA GLN A 564 -16.42 4.10 -0.97
C GLN A 564 -17.27 3.18 -1.86
N SER A 565 -17.99 2.23 -1.27
CA SER A 565 -18.87 1.34 -2.05
C SER A 565 -20.01 2.10 -2.72
N ASN A 566 -20.54 3.11 -2.03
CA ASN A 566 -21.62 3.96 -2.53
C ASN A 566 -21.20 4.78 -3.76
N ILE A 567 -20.08 5.50 -3.67
CA ILE A 567 -19.56 6.28 -4.79
C ILE A 567 -19.14 5.38 -5.94
N THR A 568 -18.60 4.19 -5.68
CA THR A 568 -18.21 3.24 -6.74
C THR A 568 -19.42 2.83 -7.58
N ARG A 569 -20.55 2.52 -6.95
CA ARG A 569 -21.80 2.19 -7.65
C ARG A 569 -22.35 3.38 -8.44
N PHE A 570 -22.29 4.59 -7.88
CA PHE A 570 -22.74 5.80 -8.59
C PHE A 570 -21.85 6.10 -9.81
N LEU A 571 -20.53 5.99 -9.67
CA LEU A 571 -19.58 6.17 -10.77
C LEU A 571 -19.80 5.13 -11.89
N ALA A 572 -20.11 3.88 -11.54
CA ALA A 572 -20.45 2.85 -12.53
C ALA A 572 -21.73 3.19 -13.31
N ALA A 573 -22.76 3.73 -12.63
CA ALA A 573 -23.99 4.16 -13.29
C ALA A 573 -23.76 5.36 -14.24
N LEU A 574 -22.86 6.27 -13.87
CA LEU A 574 -22.42 7.38 -14.74
C LEU A 574 -21.66 6.88 -15.96
N ASP A 575 -20.76 5.93 -15.78
CA ASP A 575 -19.98 5.32 -16.87
C ASP A 575 -20.86 4.57 -17.86
N GLU A 576 -21.81 3.76 -17.36
CA GLU A 576 -22.80 3.04 -18.20
C GLU A 576 -23.65 4.00 -19.04
N ALA A 577 -23.96 5.18 -18.50
CA ALA A 577 -24.69 6.24 -19.20
C ALA A 577 -23.81 7.05 -20.19
N GLY A 578 -22.50 6.76 -20.26
CA GLY A 578 -21.53 7.49 -21.07
C GLY A 578 -21.27 8.91 -20.56
N VAL A 579 -21.31 9.13 -19.25
CA VAL A 579 -20.88 10.37 -18.57
C VAL A 579 -19.43 10.21 -18.12
N THR A 580 -18.54 11.08 -18.59
CA THR A 580 -17.15 11.10 -18.13
C THR A 580 -17.03 11.83 -16.80
N VAL A 581 -16.36 11.21 -15.82
CA VAL A 581 -16.13 11.78 -14.49
C VAL A 581 -14.67 12.18 -14.32
N ASN A 582 -14.43 13.45 -14.00
CA ASN A 582 -13.11 13.99 -13.70
C ASN A 582 -12.97 14.23 -12.19
N ILE A 583 -12.16 13.41 -11.52
CA ILE A 583 -11.97 13.50 -10.07
C ILE A 583 -10.86 14.49 -9.73
N ASN A 584 -11.19 15.50 -8.94
CA ASN A 584 -10.27 16.54 -8.47
C ASN A 584 -9.61 16.16 -7.15
N THR A 585 -10.36 15.59 -6.20
CA THR A 585 -9.88 15.19 -4.87
C THR A 585 -10.77 14.12 -4.27
N THR A 586 -10.21 13.11 -3.62
CA THR A 586 -10.94 12.14 -2.78
C THR A 586 -10.57 12.36 -1.31
N LEU A 587 -9.37 11.98 -0.92
CA LEU A 587 -8.84 12.13 0.44
C LEU A 587 -7.91 13.36 0.53
N ARG A 588 -8.14 14.23 1.50
CA ARG A 588 -7.24 15.34 1.85
C ARG A 588 -6.69 15.08 3.25
N PRO A 589 -5.38 14.84 3.44
CA PRO A 589 -4.83 14.67 4.77
C PRO A 589 -5.11 15.88 5.67
N PRO A 590 -5.40 15.69 6.98
CA PRO A 590 -5.61 16.78 7.92
C PRO A 590 -4.45 17.78 7.96
N GLN A 591 -3.21 17.31 7.83
CA GLN A 591 -1.99 18.13 7.75
C GLN A 591 -2.05 19.10 6.57
N ARG A 592 -2.52 18.63 5.41
CA ARG A 592 -2.70 19.48 4.23
C ARG A 592 -3.74 20.55 4.46
N SER A 593 -4.86 20.17 5.08
CA SER A 593 -5.96 21.08 5.38
C SER A 593 -5.53 22.14 6.38
N TYR A 594 -4.75 21.76 7.39
CA TYR A 594 -4.12 22.68 8.33
C TYR A 594 -3.23 23.72 7.61
N LEU A 595 -2.31 23.27 6.76
CA LEU A 595 -1.41 24.15 6.01
C LEU A 595 -2.19 25.10 5.08
N MET A 596 -3.14 24.57 4.31
CA MET A 596 -3.99 25.33 3.40
C MET A 596 -4.84 26.37 4.14
N TYR A 597 -5.49 25.96 5.23
CA TYR A 597 -6.38 26.81 6.02
C TYR A 597 -5.61 27.97 6.64
N TYR A 598 -4.53 27.69 7.38
CA TYR A 598 -3.82 28.75 8.09
C TYR A 598 -2.95 29.63 7.19
N ALA A 599 -2.44 29.12 6.07
CA ALA A 599 -1.81 29.99 5.07
C ALA A 599 -2.80 31.04 4.54
N ARG A 600 -4.04 30.62 4.24
CA ARG A 600 -5.11 31.52 3.79
C ARG A 600 -5.54 32.50 4.87
N GLU A 601 -5.71 32.05 6.10
CA GLU A 601 -6.09 32.93 7.21
C GLU A 601 -5.03 34.01 7.46
N ILE A 602 -3.74 33.67 7.39
CA ILE A 602 -2.65 34.66 7.50
C ILE A 602 -2.71 35.67 6.34
N VAL A 603 -2.96 35.21 5.11
CA VAL A 603 -3.17 36.09 3.94
C VAL A 603 -4.36 37.02 4.16
N ASN A 604 -5.41 36.54 4.83
CA ASN A 604 -6.61 37.31 5.17
C ASN A 604 -6.44 38.21 6.42
N GLY A 605 -5.26 38.24 7.03
CA GLY A 605 -4.92 39.18 8.12
C GLY A 605 -4.72 38.54 9.50
N THR A 606 -4.86 37.21 9.65
CA THR A 606 -4.54 36.52 10.90
C THR A 606 -3.07 36.68 11.25
N ASP A 607 -2.77 36.96 12.51
CA ASP A 607 -1.40 37.05 13.01
C ASP A 607 -0.76 35.65 13.04
N PRO A 608 0.39 35.42 12.37
CA PRO A 608 1.08 34.13 12.40
C PRO A 608 1.39 33.60 13.81
N ALA A 609 1.54 34.48 14.81
CA ALA A 609 1.78 34.08 16.21
C ALA A 609 0.56 33.43 16.88
N THR A 610 -0.63 33.66 16.33
CA THR A 610 -1.89 33.13 16.86
C THR A 610 -2.32 31.81 16.22
N VAL A 611 -1.58 31.35 15.21
CA VAL A 611 -1.88 30.07 14.56
C VAL A 611 -1.56 28.94 15.53
N PRO A 612 -2.56 28.13 15.93
CA PRO A 612 -2.32 27.01 16.82
C PRO A 612 -1.41 25.98 16.15
N ALA A 613 -0.58 25.31 16.94
CA ALA A 613 0.19 24.18 16.44
C ALA A 613 -0.75 23.10 15.88
N PHE A 614 -0.27 22.33 14.89
CA PHE A 614 -1.01 21.17 14.43
C PHE A 614 -1.00 20.10 15.52
N GLU A 615 -2.19 19.68 15.95
CA GLU A 615 -2.38 18.58 16.90
C GLU A 615 -2.72 17.31 16.13
N PRO A 616 -1.78 16.35 16.01
CA PRO A 616 -2.05 15.12 15.28
C PRO A 616 -3.07 14.26 16.03
N GLN A 617 -4.03 13.71 15.29
CA GLN A 617 -5.01 12.75 15.81
C GLN A 617 -4.89 11.44 15.05
N ASN A 618 -5.39 10.34 15.62
CA ASN A 618 -5.52 9.05 14.91
C ASN A 618 -4.23 8.53 14.25
N GLY A 619 -3.05 8.82 14.82
CA GLY A 619 -1.76 8.39 14.27
C GLY A 619 -1.21 9.25 13.13
N ASP A 620 -1.78 10.44 12.91
CA ASP A 620 -1.28 11.42 11.94
C ASP A 620 0.16 11.86 12.23
N ALA A 621 0.93 12.12 11.16
CA ALA A 621 2.25 12.74 11.29
C ALA A 621 2.13 14.21 11.72
N ALA A 622 3.08 14.67 12.53
CA ALA A 622 3.19 16.06 12.96
C ALA A 622 3.49 17.00 11.78
N VAL A 623 3.09 18.27 11.92
CA VAL A 623 3.46 19.35 11.01
C VAL A 623 4.42 20.29 11.74
N ASN A 624 5.72 20.10 11.51
CA ASN A 624 6.79 20.86 12.17
C ASN A 624 7.02 22.21 11.49
N ILE A 625 5.97 23.01 11.36
CA ILE A 625 6.03 24.34 10.76
C ILE A 625 6.25 25.42 11.81
N ASP A 626 7.13 26.36 11.50
CA ASP A 626 7.25 27.63 12.20
C ASP A 626 6.50 28.72 11.42
N TRP A 627 5.33 29.09 11.95
CA TRP A 627 4.53 30.19 11.41
C TRP A 627 5.11 31.55 11.75
N GLN A 628 5.95 31.68 12.77
CA GLN A 628 6.47 32.96 13.26
C GLN A 628 7.85 33.33 12.70
N HIS A 629 8.54 32.36 12.09
CA HIS A 629 9.89 32.52 11.55
C HIS A 629 10.84 33.02 12.63
N LEU A 630 10.87 32.32 13.77
CA LEU A 630 11.73 32.63 14.91
C LEU A 630 13.21 32.54 14.49
N ASP A 631 14.01 33.47 14.98
CA ASP A 631 15.47 33.36 14.94
C ASP A 631 16.00 32.48 16.09
N ALA A 632 17.32 32.31 16.16
CA ALA A 632 17.98 31.49 17.18
C ALA A 632 17.73 31.98 18.62
N ASN A 633 17.30 33.23 18.81
CA ASN A 633 16.98 33.81 20.12
C ASN A 633 15.47 33.80 20.41
N GLY A 634 14.66 33.16 19.55
CA GLY A 634 13.21 33.10 19.70
C GLY A 634 12.47 34.38 19.28
N LYS A 635 13.13 35.29 18.56
CA LYS A 635 12.48 36.53 18.08
C LYS A 635 11.80 36.29 16.71
N PRO A 636 10.52 36.67 16.53
CA PRO A 636 9.80 36.42 15.28
C PRO A 636 10.13 37.41 14.15
N ASP A 637 10.14 36.93 12.91
CA ASP A 637 10.09 37.74 11.69
C ASP A 637 8.71 37.63 11.03
N LEU A 638 7.74 38.40 11.56
CA LEU A 638 6.36 38.36 11.10
C LEU A 638 6.17 38.85 9.65
N LYS A 639 7.11 39.63 9.12
CA LYS A 639 7.06 40.10 7.73
C LYS A 639 7.41 38.95 6.79
N ALA A 640 8.51 38.24 7.05
CA ALA A 640 8.89 37.04 6.30
C ALA A 640 7.85 35.93 6.46
N ALA A 641 7.29 35.74 7.66
CA ALA A 641 6.22 34.79 7.92
C ALA A 641 4.98 35.01 7.05
N LYS A 642 4.49 36.26 6.97
CA LYS A 642 3.35 36.62 6.11
C LYS A 642 3.67 36.40 4.63
N GLN A 643 4.89 36.69 4.20
CA GLN A 643 5.33 36.44 2.82
C GLN A 643 5.42 34.94 2.51
N GLY A 644 5.93 34.14 3.45
CA GLY A 644 5.97 32.68 3.37
C GLY A 644 4.59 32.05 3.29
N ALA A 645 3.66 32.48 4.15
CA ALA A 645 2.26 32.06 4.10
C ALA A 645 1.59 32.44 2.77
N LYS A 646 1.82 33.65 2.26
CA LYS A 646 1.32 34.09 0.95
C LYS A 646 1.86 33.23 -0.20
N ALA A 647 3.15 32.89 -0.17
CA ALA A 647 3.76 32.01 -1.16
C ALA A 647 3.19 30.58 -1.07
N MET A 648 2.94 30.08 0.14
CA MET A 648 2.31 28.78 0.37
C MET A 648 0.86 28.76 -0.14
N ASP A 649 0.05 29.76 0.19
CA ASP A 649 -1.34 29.88 -0.28
C ASP A 649 -1.41 29.96 -1.81
N SER A 650 -0.53 30.77 -2.41
CA SER A 650 -0.40 30.87 -3.87
C SER A 650 -0.06 29.51 -4.52
N ALA A 651 0.78 28.70 -3.87
CA ALA A 651 1.14 27.36 -4.35
C ALA A 651 -0.02 26.35 -4.24
N TYR A 652 -0.91 26.50 -3.26
CA TYR A 652 -2.16 25.71 -3.18
C TYR A 652 -3.22 26.15 -4.19
N GLY A 653 -3.12 27.38 -4.71
CA GLY A 653 -3.99 27.94 -5.75
C GLY A 653 -5.29 28.55 -5.22
N ALA A 654 -6.18 28.97 -6.13
CA ALA A 654 -7.51 29.52 -5.80
C ALA A 654 -8.49 28.41 -5.36
N ALA A 655 -8.15 27.68 -4.29
CA ALA A 655 -9.07 26.75 -3.65
C ALA A 655 -10.29 27.53 -3.10
N GLY A 656 -11.48 26.93 -3.19
CA GLY A 656 -12.74 27.51 -2.70
C GLY A 656 -12.80 27.59 -1.17
N ALA A 657 -13.92 27.23 -0.55
CA ALA A 657 -13.98 27.17 0.91
C ALA A 657 -13.03 26.09 1.44
N ILE A 658 -12.11 26.46 2.34
CA ILE A 658 -11.17 25.51 2.96
C ILE A 658 -11.69 25.21 4.37
N GLY A 659 -12.09 23.96 4.62
CA GLY A 659 -12.45 23.52 5.96
C GLY A 659 -11.24 23.49 6.90
N LYS A 660 -11.49 23.75 8.20
CA LYS A 660 -10.49 23.51 9.25
C LYS A 660 -10.05 22.04 9.24
N PRO A 661 -8.80 21.73 9.63
CA PRO A 661 -8.34 20.34 9.74
C PRO A 661 -9.29 19.54 10.65
N TYR A 662 -9.51 18.28 10.30
CA TYR A 662 -10.43 17.33 10.97
C TYR A 662 -11.92 17.68 10.92
N ARG A 663 -12.31 18.76 10.23
CA ARG A 663 -13.73 19.17 10.12
C ARG A 663 -14.32 18.99 8.72
N SER A 664 -13.51 18.55 7.75
CA SER A 664 -13.97 18.27 6.39
C SER A 664 -14.16 16.77 6.17
N ASN A 665 -15.20 16.38 5.45
CA ASN A 665 -15.41 14.99 5.03
C ASN A 665 -14.25 14.47 4.14
N HIS A 666 -13.52 15.35 3.44
CA HIS A 666 -12.31 14.96 2.72
C HIS A 666 -11.21 14.46 3.66
N ASN A 667 -11.18 14.88 4.93
CA ASN A 667 -10.20 14.38 5.90
C ASN A 667 -10.53 12.95 6.35
N GLY A 668 -11.81 12.59 6.39
CA GLY A 668 -12.28 11.26 6.76
C GLY A 668 -12.31 10.25 5.60
N GLY A 669 -12.00 10.67 4.37
CA GLY A 669 -12.19 9.85 3.17
C GLY A 669 -13.67 9.61 2.84
N GLU A 670 -14.55 10.53 3.23
CA GLU A 670 -16.01 10.43 3.06
C GLU A 670 -16.56 11.48 2.07
N ALA A 671 -15.69 12.02 1.21
CA ALA A 671 -16.02 13.03 0.21
C ALA A 671 -15.21 12.87 -1.08
N ILE A 672 -15.75 13.39 -2.18
CA ILE A 672 -15.13 13.44 -3.50
C ILE A 672 -15.50 14.74 -4.21
N ASP A 673 -14.48 15.44 -4.69
CA ASP A 673 -14.64 16.58 -5.58
C ASP A 673 -14.53 16.06 -7.01
N MET A 674 -15.58 16.18 -7.80
CA MET A 674 -15.60 15.68 -9.18
C MET A 674 -16.42 16.57 -10.13
N ARG A 675 -16.08 16.54 -11.42
CA ARG A 675 -16.81 17.23 -12.50
C ARG A 675 -17.29 16.23 -13.54
N LEU A 676 -18.49 16.43 -14.06
CA LEU A 676 -19.13 15.55 -15.04
C LEU A 676 -19.06 16.16 -16.45
N SER A 677 -18.87 15.32 -17.47
CA SER A 677 -18.92 15.69 -18.88
C SER A 677 -19.85 14.74 -19.67
N PRO A 678 -20.89 15.24 -20.38
CA PRO A 678 -21.30 16.64 -20.50
C PRO A 678 -21.62 17.26 -19.14
N ALA A 679 -21.66 18.60 -19.04
CA ALA A 679 -21.85 19.28 -17.77
C ALA A 679 -23.09 18.74 -17.04
N TRP A 680 -22.90 18.29 -15.79
CA TRP A 680 -23.92 17.63 -14.95
C TRP A 680 -24.51 16.32 -15.51
N GLY A 681 -23.98 15.79 -16.61
CA GLY A 681 -24.55 14.64 -17.32
C GLY A 681 -25.80 14.98 -18.14
N ILE A 682 -26.06 16.28 -18.41
CA ILE A 682 -27.27 16.72 -19.13
C ILE A 682 -27.36 16.04 -20.50
N GLY A 683 -28.55 15.52 -20.81
CA GLY A 683 -28.85 14.77 -22.03
C GLY A 683 -28.51 13.28 -21.96
N LYS A 684 -27.99 12.78 -20.83
CA LYS A 684 -27.78 11.35 -20.59
C LYS A 684 -28.91 10.74 -19.76
N THR A 685 -29.07 9.42 -19.87
CA THR A 685 -30.01 8.65 -19.03
C THR A 685 -29.21 7.79 -18.06
N VAL A 686 -29.32 8.09 -16.76
CA VAL A 686 -28.52 7.47 -15.69
C VAL A 686 -29.44 6.65 -14.78
N LYS A 687 -28.98 5.49 -14.34
CA LYS A 687 -29.72 4.63 -13.40
C LYS A 687 -29.61 5.16 -11.97
N LYS A 688 -30.68 5.04 -11.19
CA LYS A 688 -30.71 5.15 -9.74
C LYS A 688 -30.30 3.81 -9.10
N ALA A 689 -30.03 3.84 -7.79
CA ALA A 689 -29.65 2.66 -7.03
C ALA A 689 -30.72 1.54 -6.99
N ASP A 690 -32.00 1.89 -7.18
CA ASP A 690 -33.12 0.94 -7.27
C ASP A 690 -33.29 0.31 -8.66
N GLY A 691 -32.45 0.69 -9.63
CA GLY A 691 -32.48 0.22 -11.01
C GLY A 691 -33.36 1.03 -11.96
N THR A 692 -34.09 2.05 -11.47
CA THR A 692 -34.89 2.94 -12.33
C THR A 692 -34.00 3.94 -13.07
N SER A 693 -34.37 4.31 -14.30
CA SER A 693 -33.58 5.23 -15.14
C SER A 693 -34.17 6.65 -15.13
N VAL A 694 -33.30 7.67 -15.09
CA VAL A 694 -33.68 9.08 -15.19
C VAL A 694 -32.89 9.76 -16.30
N THR A 695 -33.59 10.44 -17.20
CA THR A 695 -32.96 11.36 -18.16
C THR A 695 -32.61 12.67 -17.45
N ILE A 696 -31.33 13.03 -17.47
CA ILE A 696 -30.81 14.21 -16.80
C ILE A 696 -31.10 15.45 -17.66
N GLY A 697 -32.07 16.26 -17.23
CA GLY A 697 -32.41 17.54 -17.88
C GLY A 697 -31.81 18.75 -17.15
N SER A 698 -31.42 18.58 -15.89
CA SER A 698 -30.95 19.64 -15.01
C SER A 698 -29.90 19.16 -14.00
N LYS A 699 -29.22 20.11 -13.35
CA LYS A 699 -28.32 19.82 -12.21
C LYS A 699 -29.03 19.09 -11.06
N ARG A 700 -30.33 19.35 -10.85
CA ARG A 700 -31.07 18.71 -9.75
C ARG A 700 -31.25 17.22 -10.00
N ASP A 701 -31.51 16.82 -11.23
CA ASP A 701 -31.76 15.41 -11.57
C ASP A 701 -30.57 14.53 -11.21
N ILE A 702 -29.34 14.97 -11.52
CA ILE A 702 -28.14 14.19 -11.19
C ILE A 702 -27.83 14.18 -9.69
N ILE A 703 -28.17 15.26 -8.97
CA ILE A 703 -28.06 15.31 -7.51
C ILE A 703 -29.00 14.28 -6.87
N ASP A 704 -30.23 14.16 -7.38
CA ASP A 704 -31.20 13.18 -6.89
C ASP A 704 -30.80 11.74 -7.25
N VAL A 705 -30.19 11.52 -8.42
CA VAL A 705 -29.59 10.22 -8.77
C VAL A 705 -28.47 9.85 -7.80
N GLY A 706 -27.50 10.74 -7.56
CA GLY A 706 -26.41 10.49 -6.61
C GLY A 706 -26.92 10.21 -5.19
N ALA A 707 -27.94 10.94 -4.76
CA ALA A 707 -28.57 10.72 -3.45
C ALA A 707 -29.20 9.33 -3.31
N SER A 708 -29.69 8.72 -4.40
CA SER A 708 -30.17 7.33 -4.36
C SER A 708 -29.07 6.32 -4.02
N TYR A 709 -27.80 6.66 -4.24
CA TYR A 709 -26.63 5.86 -3.86
C TYR A 709 -26.06 6.25 -2.49
N ASP A 710 -26.72 7.11 -1.71
CA ASP A 710 -26.19 7.76 -0.51
C ASP A 710 -24.91 8.59 -0.78
N VAL A 711 -24.85 9.21 -1.97
CA VAL A 711 -23.79 10.15 -2.37
C VAL A 711 -24.42 11.53 -2.52
N LEU A 712 -24.30 12.37 -1.49
CA LEU A 712 -25.00 13.65 -1.42
C LEU A 712 -24.12 14.78 -1.97
N HIS A 713 -24.65 15.55 -2.91
CA HIS A 713 -23.99 16.76 -3.38
C HIS A 713 -24.13 17.90 -2.37
N TRP A 714 -23.18 18.84 -2.35
CA TRP A 714 -23.23 20.04 -1.48
C TRP A 714 -24.57 20.81 -1.54
N ASN A 715 -25.16 20.89 -2.74
CA ASN A 715 -26.46 21.55 -2.96
C ASN A 715 -27.69 20.66 -2.69
N TYR A 716 -27.55 19.47 -2.10
CA TYR A 716 -28.67 18.56 -1.89
C TYR A 716 -29.82 19.18 -1.06
N ASP A 717 -29.49 19.89 0.01
CA ASP A 717 -30.45 20.53 0.92
C ASP A 717 -30.90 21.95 0.47
N GLY A 718 -30.46 22.43 -0.70
CA GLY A 718 -30.87 23.75 -1.22
C GLY A 718 -30.36 24.98 -0.45
N LYS A 719 -29.32 24.85 0.40
CA LYS A 719 -28.78 25.97 1.19
C LYS A 719 -27.99 26.96 0.31
N PRO A 720 -28.25 28.28 0.38
CA PRO A 720 -27.67 29.28 -0.53
C PRO A 720 -26.38 29.90 0.02
N LYS A 721 -25.32 29.11 0.33
CA LYS A 721 -24.05 29.69 0.78
C LYS A 721 -22.83 29.02 0.14
N LYS A 722 -22.14 29.81 -0.69
CA LYS A 722 -20.93 29.52 -1.49
C LYS A 722 -21.07 28.32 -2.43
N VAL A 723 -20.72 28.55 -3.69
CA VAL A 723 -20.74 27.54 -4.76
C VAL A 723 -19.51 26.65 -4.59
N ASP A 724 -19.67 25.47 -3.97
CA ASP A 724 -18.69 24.37 -4.03
C ASP A 724 -19.22 23.25 -4.93
N ASP A 725 -19.45 23.62 -6.19
CA ASP A 725 -20.07 22.77 -7.20
C ASP A 725 -19.38 21.43 -7.52
N PRO A 726 -18.07 21.20 -7.30
CA PRO A 726 -17.51 19.87 -7.49
C PRO A 726 -17.81 18.92 -6.32
N HIS A 727 -18.33 19.38 -5.19
CA HIS A 727 -18.29 18.63 -3.93
C HIS A 727 -19.46 17.65 -3.73
N TRP A 728 -19.11 16.38 -3.49
CA TRP A 728 -20.02 15.30 -3.10
C TRP A 728 -19.50 14.60 -1.86
N SER A 729 -20.36 14.25 -0.91
CA SER A 729 -19.96 13.61 0.33
C SER A 729 -21.05 12.73 0.91
N LYS A 730 -20.72 12.00 1.97
CA LYS A 730 -21.68 11.21 2.73
C LYS A 730 -22.78 12.05 3.37
N THR A 731 -22.51 13.32 3.69
CA THR A 731 -23.44 14.21 4.40
C THR A 731 -23.87 15.44 3.60
N GLY A 732 -23.37 15.60 2.38
CA GLY A 732 -23.58 16.81 1.57
C GLY A 732 -22.93 18.07 2.15
N ASN A 733 -21.99 17.92 3.09
CA ASN A 733 -21.21 19.01 3.70
C ASN A 733 -19.71 18.74 3.64
#